data_AF-A0A0G1RW15-F1
#
_entry.id   AF-A0A0G1RW15-F1
#
_cell.length_a   1.000
_cell.length_b   1.000
_cell.length_c   1.000
_cell.angle_alpha   90.00
_cell.angle_beta   90.00
_cell.angle_gamma   90.00
#
_symmetry.space_group_name_H-M   'P 1'
#
loop_
_entity.id
_entity.type
_entity.pdbx_description
1 polymer ?
#
loop_
_entity_poly.entity_id
_entity_poly.type
_entity_poly.pdbx_seq_one_letter_code
_entity_poly.pdbx_strand_id
1 'polypeptide(L)'
;MAATVTWNGTTGPTSNGVVNTADSTTGWGVIKITAGGATPSIGVADGAIEGTGAVTITSNNKRVALYADIGAGNTLDFTGGGNAFGQMVYIWGNFLAAGLLQTKNTGGFGVFLESSTPSATQYHLWYFYGKDNYSGGWKRFVLDPTETVSASSGTAINLAAVRYFGLFADTTATARFDNLVVDQIRVGTGITVTGTSTSDALVADLLANETTNRHGIIQSLNDSQTAVELNGKLILGDTTAATDSTLSDINSKIFVAEPRYYDGTSFTNSVPLDYFDINCVGGTGTNSIIIGKPVGSDSGRNGWSVVGNSTYHVNISFDNGSVNTSEWYACSFESLSGSLTWGTNTAHKLFSSSFSGCEQFDPVGGVQIRNCNFTTVYDDGTADASNRSALLWNSSINIQKCNFLANSHASSDVAHGIEHDTIPGVATGTVTTPDATGVTLTDSSASFLTTAAVNDIAYNEIDGSYATVTSITDNNNLVCAAGLANGSDNRWDSSDAYSVTTPITYTDLNFNGNEKDVHNSTSPQDALVISKSGTSNPSTNTGIVVFQGSVPITITVNDTATDPIELAQTAVFLTSDDSEILNTDTNASGVASGSFAGATPADCYVRVRKSSTGYTRYVPLSTTATIASSTGLDLQVTLRIDSNT
;
A
#
# COMPACT_ATOMS: atom_id res chain seq x y z
N MET A 1 -28.61 1.31 4.74
CA MET A 1 -28.49 0.04 5.48
C MET A 1 -27.08 0.06 6.06
N ALA A 2 -26.88 -0.40 7.29
CA ALA A 2 -25.53 -0.51 7.82
C ALA A 2 -24.83 -1.73 7.20
N ALA A 3 -23.52 -1.63 6.99
CA ALA A 3 -22.72 -2.76 6.55
C ALA A 3 -22.81 -3.90 7.59
N THR A 4 -22.76 -5.13 7.11
CA THR A 4 -22.76 -6.32 7.98
C THR A 4 -21.33 -6.59 8.42
N VAL A 5 -21.11 -6.73 9.72
CA VAL A 5 -19.80 -7.01 10.31
C VAL A 5 -19.84 -8.36 11.00
N THR A 6 -18.93 -9.25 10.62
CA THR A 6 -18.82 -10.61 11.15
C THR A 6 -17.40 -10.90 11.61
N TRP A 7 -17.26 -11.65 12.70
CA TRP A 7 -15.96 -12.17 13.09
C TRP A 7 -15.39 -13.12 12.03
N ASN A 8 -14.14 -12.92 11.64
CA ASN A 8 -13.44 -13.76 10.68
C ASN A 8 -12.57 -14.79 11.41
N GLY A 9 -13.16 -15.95 11.69
CA GLY A 9 -12.47 -17.06 12.35
C GLY A 9 -13.00 -18.41 11.88
N THR A 10 -12.24 -19.47 12.15
CA THR A 10 -12.57 -20.83 11.68
C THR A 10 -13.99 -21.24 12.08
N THR A 11 -14.72 -21.81 11.12
CA THR A 11 -16.04 -22.42 11.32
C THR A 11 -15.93 -23.90 11.69
N GLY A 12 -14.96 -24.25 12.54
CA GLY A 12 -14.68 -25.63 12.95
C GLY A 12 -15.79 -26.17 13.87
N PRO A 13 -15.48 -26.82 15.00
CA PRO A 13 -16.51 -27.10 16.01
C PRO A 13 -17.12 -25.82 16.63
N THR A 14 -16.56 -24.66 16.31
CA THR A 14 -17.00 -23.32 16.72
C THR A 14 -17.75 -22.63 15.59
N SER A 15 -18.81 -21.88 15.94
CA SER A 15 -19.52 -21.02 14.98
C SER A 15 -18.80 -19.68 14.89
N ASN A 16 -18.34 -19.29 13.71
CA ASN A 16 -17.58 -18.06 13.45
C ASN A 16 -16.47 -17.82 14.47
N GLY A 17 -15.63 -18.83 14.75
CA GLY A 17 -14.51 -18.70 15.69
C GLY A 17 -14.90 -18.50 17.16
N VAL A 18 -16.18 -18.46 17.54
CA VAL A 18 -16.60 -18.28 18.94
C VAL A 18 -16.36 -19.57 19.72
N VAL A 19 -15.46 -19.51 20.70
CA VAL A 19 -15.17 -20.61 21.62
C VAL A 19 -16.21 -20.64 22.74
N ASN A 20 -16.52 -19.49 23.34
CA ASN A 20 -17.54 -19.37 24.39
C ASN A 20 -17.96 -17.89 24.57
N THR A 21 -19.23 -17.63 24.86
CA THR A 21 -19.75 -16.27 25.12
C THR A 21 -19.76 -15.88 26.60
N ALA A 22 -19.37 -16.79 27.50
CA ALA A 22 -19.27 -16.57 28.95
C ALA A 22 -20.57 -16.13 29.67
N ASP A 23 -21.74 -16.20 29.02
CA ASP A 23 -23.04 -15.88 29.62
C ASP A 23 -23.52 -16.89 30.68
N SER A 24 -22.88 -18.06 30.76
CA SER A 24 -23.22 -19.11 31.73
C SER A 24 -22.00 -19.94 32.12
N THR A 25 -22.12 -20.70 33.20
CA THR A 25 -21.05 -21.62 33.65
C THR A 25 -20.96 -22.90 32.83
N THR A 26 -21.79 -23.09 31.80
CA THR A 26 -21.78 -24.30 30.97
C THR A 26 -20.52 -24.37 30.13
N GLY A 27 -19.84 -25.52 30.15
CA GLY A 27 -18.58 -25.72 29.42
C GLY A 27 -17.37 -25.06 30.08
N TRP A 28 -17.50 -24.55 31.31
CA TRP A 28 -16.40 -23.96 32.06
C TRP A 28 -15.81 -24.92 33.08
N GLY A 29 -14.49 -24.91 33.18
CA GLY A 29 -13.71 -25.64 34.16
C GLY A 29 -12.75 -24.73 34.90
N VAL A 30 -12.30 -25.20 36.06
CA VAL A 30 -11.30 -24.53 36.88
C VAL A 30 -10.23 -25.52 37.29
N ILE A 31 -8.97 -25.11 37.15
CA ILE A 31 -7.85 -25.83 37.76
C ILE A 31 -7.16 -24.96 38.78
N LYS A 32 -6.76 -25.61 39.87
CA LYS A 32 -5.87 -25.02 40.86
C LYS A 32 -4.47 -25.58 40.61
N ILE A 33 -3.58 -24.72 40.14
CA ILE A 33 -2.22 -25.10 39.73
C ILE A 33 -1.30 -25.21 40.95
N THR A 34 -1.44 -24.31 41.92
CA THR A 34 -0.64 -24.36 43.17
C THR A 34 -1.31 -25.25 44.23
N ALA A 35 -0.55 -26.12 44.90
CA ALA A 35 -1.05 -27.03 45.92
C ALA A 35 -1.66 -26.35 47.17
N GLY A 36 -2.61 -27.05 47.82
CA GLY A 36 -3.30 -26.65 49.07
C GLY A 36 -4.64 -25.93 48.89
N GLY A 37 -5.49 -25.91 49.93
CA GLY A 37 -6.81 -25.22 49.92
C GLY A 37 -7.91 -25.90 49.09
N ALA A 38 -9.12 -25.33 49.06
CA ALA A 38 -10.23 -25.78 48.22
C ALA A 38 -10.08 -25.27 46.77
N THR A 39 -10.68 -25.97 45.81
CA THR A 39 -10.81 -25.47 44.43
C THR A 39 -11.89 -24.38 44.40
N PRO A 40 -11.66 -23.24 43.72
CA PRO A 40 -12.68 -22.19 43.60
C PRO A 40 -13.96 -22.70 42.93
N SER A 41 -15.11 -22.15 43.30
CA SER A 41 -16.37 -22.36 42.59
C SER A 41 -16.47 -21.40 41.40
N ILE A 42 -16.96 -21.91 40.28
CA ILE A 42 -17.26 -21.09 39.09
C ILE A 42 -18.61 -20.40 39.31
N GLY A 43 -18.66 -19.10 39.05
CA GLY A 43 -19.86 -18.28 39.09
C GLY A 43 -20.03 -17.45 37.82
N VAL A 44 -21.17 -16.76 37.73
CA VAL A 44 -21.42 -15.71 36.73
C VAL A 44 -21.31 -14.36 37.44
N ALA A 45 -20.53 -13.45 36.87
CA ALA A 45 -20.36 -12.09 37.35
C ALA A 45 -21.34 -11.13 36.67
N ASP A 46 -21.83 -10.16 37.45
CA ASP A 46 -22.53 -8.99 36.91
C ASP A 46 -21.48 -8.01 36.35
N GLY A 47 -21.65 -7.57 35.09
CA GLY A 47 -20.76 -6.60 34.45
C GLY A 47 -19.87 -7.17 33.35
N ALA A 48 -20.46 -7.91 32.40
CA ALA A 48 -19.82 -8.37 31.17
C ALA A 48 -19.39 -7.21 30.26
N ILE A 49 -18.39 -7.44 29.42
CA ILE A 49 -18.05 -6.52 28.34
C ILE A 49 -18.94 -6.77 27.12
N GLU A 50 -19.24 -8.03 26.80
CA GLU A 50 -20.13 -8.47 25.73
C GLU A 50 -21.28 -9.32 26.30
N GLY A 51 -22.43 -9.33 25.64
CA GLY A 51 -23.53 -10.20 26.03
C GLY A 51 -24.17 -9.79 27.37
N THR A 52 -24.55 -10.80 28.16
CA THR A 52 -25.38 -10.63 29.37
C THR A 52 -24.70 -11.03 30.67
N GLY A 53 -23.59 -11.78 30.61
CA GLY A 53 -22.84 -12.23 31.78
C GLY A 53 -21.39 -12.57 31.44
N ALA A 54 -20.54 -12.64 32.45
CA ALA A 54 -19.16 -13.12 32.32
C ALA A 54 -18.90 -14.21 33.37
N VAL A 55 -17.94 -15.12 33.11
CA VAL A 55 -17.63 -16.19 34.05
C VAL A 55 -16.52 -15.75 35.00
N THR A 56 -16.67 -16.07 36.28
CA THR A 56 -15.71 -15.65 37.30
C THR A 56 -15.38 -16.73 38.31
N ILE A 57 -14.18 -16.61 38.89
CA ILE A 57 -13.74 -17.34 40.06
C ILE A 57 -12.96 -16.43 41.01
N THR A 58 -12.85 -16.87 42.26
CA THR A 58 -11.90 -16.32 43.22
C THR A 58 -10.49 -16.91 43.02
N SER A 59 -9.49 -16.06 42.78
CA SER A 59 -8.05 -16.37 42.87
C SER A 59 -7.47 -15.79 44.16
N ASN A 60 -6.95 -16.67 45.03
CA ASN A 60 -6.49 -16.33 46.38
C ASN A 60 -5.18 -17.03 46.76
N ASN A 61 -4.12 -16.26 47.01
CA ASN A 61 -2.80 -16.70 47.46
C ASN A 61 -2.25 -17.94 46.71
N LYS A 62 -2.65 -18.10 45.45
CA LYS A 62 -2.45 -19.29 44.62
C LYS A 62 -2.57 -18.91 43.15
N ARG A 63 -2.02 -19.79 42.30
CA ARG A 63 -2.28 -19.81 40.87
C ARG A 63 -3.48 -20.69 40.53
N VAL A 64 -4.45 -20.12 39.84
CA VAL A 64 -5.65 -20.80 39.34
C VAL A 64 -5.89 -20.41 37.88
N ALA A 65 -6.45 -21.33 37.09
CA ALA A 65 -6.91 -21.06 35.73
C ALA A 65 -8.40 -21.36 35.60
N LEU A 66 -9.10 -20.47 34.90
CA LEU A 66 -10.50 -20.56 34.52
C LEU A 66 -10.56 -20.70 33.00
N TYR A 67 -11.18 -21.77 32.51
CA TYR A 67 -11.14 -22.11 31.09
C TYR A 67 -12.48 -22.62 30.57
N ALA A 68 -12.75 -22.35 29.30
CA ALA A 68 -13.77 -22.99 28.50
C ALA A 68 -13.21 -24.27 27.87
N ASP A 69 -14.06 -25.29 27.80
CA ASP A 69 -13.86 -26.55 27.09
C ASP A 69 -14.79 -26.58 25.88
N ILE A 70 -14.25 -26.66 24.66
CA ILE A 70 -15.06 -26.74 23.43
C ILE A 70 -15.72 -28.11 23.21
N GLY A 71 -15.53 -29.05 24.14
CA GLY A 71 -16.18 -30.35 24.15
C GLY A 71 -15.29 -31.48 23.64
N ALA A 72 -15.58 -32.70 24.07
CA ALA A 72 -14.82 -33.88 23.66
C ALA A 72 -14.99 -34.14 22.16
N GLY A 73 -13.87 -34.39 21.47
CA GLY A 73 -13.85 -34.58 20.01
C GLY A 73 -13.75 -33.29 19.20
N ASN A 74 -13.85 -32.14 19.85
CA ASN A 74 -13.68 -30.83 19.23
C ASN A 74 -12.29 -30.28 19.55
N THR A 75 -11.53 -29.94 18.51
CA THR A 75 -10.19 -29.33 18.64
C THR A 75 -9.95 -28.30 17.54
N LEU A 76 -9.05 -27.36 17.82
CA LEU A 76 -8.50 -26.42 16.85
C LEU A 76 -7.05 -26.76 16.54
N ASP A 77 -6.70 -26.71 15.25
CA ASP A 77 -5.38 -27.03 14.72
C ASP A 77 -4.70 -25.74 14.22
N PHE A 78 -3.70 -25.29 14.96
CA PHE A 78 -2.89 -24.11 14.68
C PHE A 78 -1.62 -24.42 13.89
N THR A 79 -1.39 -25.67 13.48
CA THR A 79 -0.21 -26.07 12.70
C THR A 79 -0.41 -25.80 11.20
N GLY A 80 0.68 -25.85 10.42
CA GLY A 80 0.63 -25.56 8.98
C GLY A 80 -0.39 -26.41 8.22
N GLY A 81 -1.40 -25.76 7.62
CA GLY A 81 -2.52 -26.42 6.92
C GLY A 81 -3.69 -26.84 7.82
N GLY A 82 -3.58 -26.58 9.13
CA GLY A 82 -4.64 -26.78 10.12
C GLY A 82 -5.80 -25.80 9.96
N ASN A 83 -6.95 -26.15 10.54
CA ASN A 83 -8.17 -25.35 10.39
C ASN A 83 -8.11 -23.96 11.04
N ALA A 84 -7.22 -23.76 12.01
CA ALA A 84 -6.99 -22.48 12.71
C ALA A 84 -5.58 -21.93 12.44
N PHE A 85 -4.90 -22.42 11.39
CA PHE A 85 -3.58 -21.92 10.99
C PHE A 85 -3.63 -20.41 10.70
N GLY A 86 -2.65 -19.66 11.23
CA GLY A 86 -2.57 -18.20 11.09
C GLY A 86 -3.63 -17.41 11.88
N GLN A 87 -4.39 -18.07 12.77
CA GLN A 87 -5.38 -17.42 13.62
C GLN A 87 -4.86 -17.22 15.04
N MET A 88 -5.38 -16.17 15.68
CA MET A 88 -5.03 -15.78 17.05
C MET A 88 -6.17 -16.11 18.01
N VAL A 89 -5.83 -16.29 19.28
CA VAL A 89 -6.80 -16.43 20.38
C VAL A 89 -7.05 -15.07 21.01
N TYR A 90 -8.32 -14.65 21.03
CA TYR A 90 -8.79 -13.41 21.63
C TYR A 90 -9.63 -13.72 22.86
N ILE A 91 -9.27 -13.13 24.00
CA ILE A 91 -10.01 -13.32 25.27
C ILE A 91 -10.22 -11.98 25.94
N TRP A 92 -11.45 -11.66 26.32
CA TRP A 92 -11.70 -10.55 27.22
C TRP A 92 -11.52 -11.00 28.67
N GLY A 93 -10.70 -10.28 29.42
CA GLY A 93 -10.40 -10.61 30.80
C GLY A 93 -10.29 -9.41 31.71
N ASN A 94 -10.68 -9.59 32.97
CA ASN A 94 -10.53 -8.58 34.00
C ASN A 94 -10.06 -9.23 35.31
N PHE A 95 -9.11 -8.59 35.97
CA PHE A 95 -8.72 -8.97 37.32
C PHE A 95 -9.06 -7.84 38.31
N LEU A 96 -10.12 -8.03 39.08
CA LEU A 96 -10.72 -6.98 39.91
C LEU A 96 -9.85 -6.55 41.10
N ALA A 97 -8.79 -7.32 41.40
CA ALA A 97 -7.93 -7.11 42.56
C ALA A 97 -6.44 -6.95 42.16
N ALA A 98 -6.14 -6.04 41.21
CA ALA A 98 -4.82 -5.86 40.60
C ALA A 98 -3.62 -5.92 41.58
N GLY A 99 -3.73 -5.30 42.76
CA GLY A 99 -2.66 -5.28 43.77
C GLY A 99 -2.33 -6.63 44.40
N LEU A 100 -3.18 -7.66 44.23
CA LEU A 100 -2.96 -9.00 44.76
C LEU A 100 -2.15 -9.89 43.80
N LEU A 101 -2.07 -9.52 42.52
CA LEU A 101 -1.33 -10.28 41.52
C LEU A 101 0.15 -10.42 41.92
N GLN A 102 0.75 -11.53 41.53
CA GLN A 102 2.20 -11.62 41.42
C GLN A 102 2.72 -10.56 40.43
N THR A 103 4.03 -10.30 40.47
CA THR A 103 4.66 -9.57 39.35
C THR A 103 4.53 -10.40 38.08
N LYS A 104 4.54 -9.73 36.92
CA LYS A 104 4.38 -10.39 35.61
C LYS A 104 5.32 -11.59 35.46
N ASN A 105 6.61 -11.40 35.77
CA ASN A 105 7.65 -12.43 35.58
C ASN A 105 7.50 -13.66 36.49
N THR A 106 6.60 -13.64 37.47
CA THR A 106 6.40 -14.74 38.42
C THR A 106 5.03 -15.41 38.28
N GLY A 107 4.28 -15.10 37.21
CA GLY A 107 2.95 -15.65 36.94
C GLY A 107 1.96 -14.55 36.58
N GLY A 108 1.69 -13.65 37.52
CA GLY A 108 0.78 -12.53 37.31
C GLY A 108 -0.59 -12.94 36.77
N PHE A 109 -1.02 -12.37 35.66
CA PHE A 109 -2.31 -12.57 34.99
C PHE A 109 -2.08 -12.79 33.48
N GLY A 110 -2.70 -13.80 32.89
CA GLY A 110 -2.44 -14.14 31.50
C GLY A 110 -3.32 -15.24 30.93
N VAL A 111 -2.93 -15.75 29.77
CA VAL A 111 -3.70 -16.74 29.00
C VAL A 111 -3.30 -18.17 29.39
N PHE A 112 -4.29 -19.06 29.43
CA PHE A 112 -4.16 -20.49 29.62
C PHE A 112 -4.68 -21.19 28.36
N LEU A 113 -3.88 -22.09 27.79
CA LEU A 113 -4.31 -23.03 26.74
C LEU A 113 -3.91 -24.45 27.10
N GLU A 114 -4.65 -25.44 26.61
CA GLU A 114 -4.28 -26.83 26.75
C GLU A 114 -4.94 -27.72 25.67
N SER A 115 -4.25 -28.80 25.27
CA SER A 115 -4.78 -29.84 24.36
C SER A 115 -5.28 -31.09 25.11
N SER A 116 -4.67 -31.41 26.26
CA SER A 116 -5.06 -32.53 27.12
C SER A 116 -5.99 -32.09 28.25
N THR A 117 -6.64 -33.00 28.98
CA THR A 117 -7.48 -32.58 30.12
C THR A 117 -6.65 -31.79 31.15
N PRO A 118 -7.02 -30.53 31.46
CA PRO A 118 -6.23 -29.67 32.34
C PRO A 118 -6.10 -30.24 33.75
N SER A 119 -4.91 -30.11 34.34
CA SER A 119 -4.67 -30.49 35.74
C SER A 119 -3.53 -29.69 36.36
N ALA A 120 -3.29 -29.84 37.66
CA ALA A 120 -2.14 -29.22 38.33
C ALA A 120 -0.78 -29.69 37.77
N THR A 121 -0.75 -30.78 36.99
CA THR A 121 0.44 -31.34 36.34
C THR A 121 0.32 -31.36 34.82
N GLN A 122 -0.66 -30.66 34.25
CA GLN A 122 -0.88 -30.54 32.79
C GLN A 122 -1.49 -29.16 32.50
N TYR A 123 -0.65 -28.20 32.10
CA TYR A 123 -1.06 -26.84 31.78
C TYR A 123 0.00 -26.11 30.95
N HIS A 124 -0.42 -25.08 30.21
CA HIS A 124 0.46 -24.14 29.50
C HIS A 124 -0.05 -22.70 29.68
N LEU A 125 0.87 -21.78 30.03
CA LEU A 125 0.55 -20.41 30.44
C LEU A 125 1.40 -19.39 29.69
N TRP A 126 0.79 -18.26 29.33
CA TRP A 126 1.45 -17.09 28.75
C TRP A 126 1.22 -15.87 29.64
N TYR A 127 2.29 -15.26 30.15
CA TYR A 127 2.24 -14.19 31.13
C TYR A 127 2.13 -12.82 30.45
N PHE A 128 1.00 -12.13 30.64
CA PHE A 128 0.78 -10.80 30.06
C PHE A 128 0.96 -9.70 31.12
N TYR A 129 0.29 -9.85 32.24
CA TYR A 129 0.11 -8.80 33.22
C TYR A 129 0.60 -9.24 34.59
N GLY A 130 0.87 -8.29 35.48
CA GLY A 130 1.17 -8.47 36.89
C GLY A 130 0.92 -7.17 37.63
N LYS A 131 1.07 -7.18 38.97
CA LYS A 131 0.83 -5.97 39.78
C LYS A 131 1.68 -4.76 39.38
N ASP A 132 2.79 -5.01 38.69
CA ASP A 132 3.76 -4.05 38.19
C ASP A 132 3.35 -3.35 36.89
N ASN A 133 2.42 -3.92 36.10
CA ASN A 133 2.05 -3.38 34.79
C ASN A 133 0.56 -3.47 34.44
N TYR A 134 -0.28 -3.90 35.40
CA TYR A 134 -1.72 -4.04 35.25
C TYR A 134 -2.46 -3.03 36.12
N SER A 135 -3.11 -2.07 35.46
CA SER A 135 -3.84 -0.99 36.13
C SER A 135 -5.30 -1.33 36.45
N GLY A 136 -5.75 -2.56 36.20
CA GLY A 136 -7.16 -2.96 36.32
C GLY A 136 -7.97 -2.75 35.03
N GLY A 137 -9.23 -3.17 35.08
CA GLY A 137 -10.21 -3.04 33.99
C GLY A 137 -10.14 -4.16 32.96
N TRP A 138 -11.12 -4.16 32.05
CA TRP A 138 -11.17 -5.10 30.94
C TRP A 138 -9.95 -4.93 30.03
N LYS A 139 -9.32 -6.06 29.71
CA LYS A 139 -8.24 -6.18 28.73
C LYS A 139 -8.59 -7.26 27.73
N ARG A 140 -8.29 -6.99 26.47
CA ARG A 140 -8.30 -8.00 25.42
C ARG A 140 -6.92 -8.63 25.35
N PHE A 141 -6.85 -9.93 25.60
CA PHE A 141 -5.67 -10.74 25.40
C PHE A 141 -5.68 -11.21 23.95
N VAL A 142 -4.54 -11.10 23.28
CA VAL A 142 -4.33 -11.62 21.94
C VAL A 142 -3.11 -12.51 22.00
N LEU A 143 -3.28 -13.80 21.72
CA LEU A 143 -2.22 -14.80 21.77
C LEU A 143 -2.11 -15.51 20.42
N ASP A 144 -0.90 -15.51 19.84
CA ASP A 144 -0.50 -16.52 18.87
C ASP A 144 -0.14 -17.81 19.61
N PRO A 145 -0.90 -18.92 19.43
CA PRO A 145 -0.63 -20.16 20.16
C PRO A 145 0.70 -20.83 19.80
N THR A 146 1.33 -20.43 18.69
CA THR A 146 2.62 -20.98 18.24
C THR A 146 3.80 -20.41 19.03
N GLU A 147 3.57 -19.32 19.79
CA GLU A 147 4.59 -18.71 20.61
C GLU A 147 4.97 -19.53 21.84
N THR A 148 6.22 -19.38 22.26
CA THR A 148 6.76 -20.16 23.37
C THR A 148 6.03 -19.83 24.69
N VAL A 149 5.73 -20.86 25.47
CA VAL A 149 5.00 -20.75 26.74
C VAL A 149 5.87 -20.12 27.83
N SER A 150 5.28 -19.28 28.68
CA SER A 150 5.98 -18.72 29.86
C SER A 150 6.17 -19.76 30.96
N ALA A 151 5.21 -20.68 31.12
CA ALA A 151 5.30 -21.78 32.07
C ALA A 151 4.39 -22.94 31.65
N SER A 152 4.86 -24.16 31.87
CA SER A 152 4.11 -25.37 31.59
C SER A 152 4.41 -26.49 32.59
N SER A 153 3.57 -27.51 32.57
CA SER A 153 3.79 -28.78 33.27
C SER A 153 3.15 -29.91 32.46
N GLY A 154 3.71 -31.11 32.56
CA GLY A 154 3.18 -32.30 31.87
C GLY A 154 3.70 -32.46 30.45
N THR A 155 2.89 -33.07 29.59
CA THR A 155 3.18 -33.25 28.17
C THR A 155 3.05 -31.91 27.45
N ALA A 156 3.96 -31.62 26.51
CA ALA A 156 3.86 -30.42 25.68
C ALA A 156 2.50 -30.29 25.00
N ILE A 157 1.99 -29.06 24.92
CA ILE A 157 0.73 -28.77 24.23
C ILE A 157 0.81 -29.23 22.77
N ASN A 158 -0.21 -29.95 22.31
CA ASN A 158 -0.36 -30.32 20.92
C ASN A 158 -1.14 -29.22 20.18
N LEU A 159 -0.44 -28.39 19.41
CA LEU A 159 -1.03 -27.30 18.65
C LEU A 159 -1.99 -27.77 17.54
N ALA A 160 -1.93 -29.03 17.14
CA ALA A 160 -2.88 -29.62 16.19
C ALA A 160 -4.20 -30.06 16.84
N ALA A 161 -4.32 -29.94 18.17
CA ALA A 161 -5.44 -30.48 18.92
C ALA A 161 -5.82 -29.64 20.16
N VAL A 162 -5.74 -28.31 20.08
CA VAL A 162 -6.05 -27.43 21.22
C VAL A 162 -7.55 -27.46 21.52
N ARG A 163 -7.92 -27.57 22.80
CA ARG A 163 -9.31 -27.76 23.24
C ARG A 163 -9.74 -26.84 24.38
N TYR A 164 -8.83 -26.51 25.29
CA TYR A 164 -9.15 -25.74 26.48
C TYR A 164 -8.56 -24.34 26.36
N PHE A 165 -9.39 -23.32 26.57
CA PHE A 165 -9.04 -21.91 26.36
C PHE A 165 -9.48 -21.09 27.57
N GLY A 166 -8.62 -20.23 28.10
CA GLY A 166 -8.99 -19.45 29.27
C GLY A 166 -7.94 -18.48 29.75
N LEU A 167 -8.14 -17.98 30.97
CA LEU A 167 -7.18 -17.12 31.65
C LEU A 167 -6.75 -17.75 32.97
N PHE A 168 -5.59 -17.34 33.46
CA PHE A 168 -5.10 -17.71 34.77
C PHE A 168 -4.66 -16.47 35.56
N ALA A 169 -4.76 -16.53 36.88
CA ALA A 169 -4.21 -15.52 37.78
C ALA A 169 -3.41 -16.18 38.90
N ASP A 170 -2.22 -15.64 39.16
CA ASP A 170 -1.34 -15.96 40.28
C ASP A 170 -1.30 -14.81 41.28
N THR A 171 -1.64 -15.10 42.53
CA THR A 171 -1.85 -14.09 43.57
C THR A 171 -0.99 -14.35 44.81
N THR A 172 -0.59 -13.27 45.47
CA THR A 172 0.25 -13.28 46.69
C THR A 172 -0.55 -13.22 47.99
N ALA A 173 -1.85 -12.90 47.91
CA ALA A 173 -2.70 -12.68 49.07
C ALA A 173 -4.16 -13.04 48.75
N THR A 174 -5.03 -12.95 49.76
CA THR A 174 -6.43 -13.38 49.68
C THR A 174 -7.38 -12.21 49.45
N ALA A 175 -8.27 -12.33 48.47
CA ALA A 175 -9.50 -11.55 48.31
C ALA A 175 -10.69 -12.27 48.98
N ARG A 176 -11.76 -11.49 49.24
CA ARG A 176 -13.04 -12.00 49.77
C ARG A 176 -14.18 -11.96 48.74
N PHE A 177 -13.84 -11.82 47.48
CA PHE A 177 -14.75 -11.68 46.34
C PHE A 177 -14.14 -12.34 45.10
N ASP A 178 -14.98 -12.73 44.16
CA ASP A 178 -14.53 -13.25 42.86
C ASP A 178 -13.79 -12.17 42.09
N ASN A 179 -12.61 -12.50 41.57
CA ASN A 179 -11.67 -11.48 41.12
C ASN A 179 -10.98 -11.81 39.80
N LEU A 180 -11.03 -13.06 39.31
CA LEU A 180 -10.64 -13.42 37.96
C LEU A 180 -11.92 -13.55 37.14
N VAL A 181 -12.10 -12.68 36.15
CA VAL A 181 -13.26 -12.63 35.28
C VAL A 181 -12.80 -12.88 33.84
N VAL A 182 -13.47 -13.81 33.17
CA VAL A 182 -13.29 -14.09 31.75
C VAL A 182 -14.62 -13.81 31.06
N ASP A 183 -14.55 -13.06 29.99
CA ASP A 183 -15.63 -12.87 29.04
C ASP A 183 -15.19 -13.41 27.67
N GLN A 184 -16.12 -13.44 26.73
CA GLN A 184 -16.02 -13.83 25.33
C GLN A 184 -14.63 -14.28 24.85
N ILE A 185 -14.55 -15.54 24.43
CA ILE A 185 -13.36 -16.15 23.83
C ILE A 185 -13.62 -16.39 22.34
N ARG A 186 -12.71 -15.92 21.48
CA ARG A 186 -12.75 -16.12 20.04
C ARG A 186 -11.40 -16.60 19.50
N VAL A 187 -11.44 -17.33 18.40
CA VAL A 187 -10.29 -17.65 17.57
C VAL A 187 -10.55 -17.10 16.18
N GLY A 188 -9.60 -16.37 15.61
CA GLY A 188 -9.78 -15.76 14.30
C GLY A 188 -8.63 -14.85 13.89
N THR A 189 -8.86 -14.09 12.84
CA THR A 189 -7.89 -13.14 12.28
C THR A 189 -8.34 -11.69 12.43
N GLY A 190 -9.65 -11.44 12.60
CA GLY A 190 -10.21 -10.10 12.70
C GLY A 190 -11.69 -10.07 12.34
N ILE A 191 -12.10 -9.05 11.60
CA ILE A 191 -13.49 -8.88 11.14
C ILE A 191 -13.57 -8.77 9.62
N THR A 192 -14.67 -9.29 9.07
CA THR A 192 -15.07 -9.10 7.67
C THR A 192 -16.30 -8.21 7.62
N VAL A 193 -16.30 -7.27 6.68
CA VAL A 193 -17.37 -6.31 6.46
C VAL A 193 -17.95 -6.49 5.06
N THR A 194 -19.26 -6.71 4.96
CA THR A 194 -19.97 -6.96 3.69
C THR A 194 -21.23 -6.09 3.56
N GLY A 195 -21.82 -6.08 2.36
CA GLY A 195 -23.04 -5.34 2.07
C GLY A 195 -22.77 -3.87 1.78
N THR A 196 -23.75 -3.00 2.07
CA THR A 196 -23.64 -1.57 1.77
C THR A 196 -23.47 -0.76 3.05
N SER A 197 -22.50 0.13 3.11
CA SER A 197 -22.34 1.03 4.27
C SER A 197 -23.42 2.12 4.30
N THR A 198 -23.66 2.67 5.48
CA THR A 198 -24.60 3.78 5.66
C THR A 198 -23.99 5.08 5.14
N SER A 199 -24.34 5.52 3.92
CA SER A 199 -24.05 6.89 3.42
C SER A 199 -22.63 7.40 3.73
N ASP A 200 -21.60 6.67 3.29
CA ASP A 200 -20.19 7.00 3.53
C ASP A 200 -19.76 6.96 5.01
N ALA A 201 -20.34 6.05 5.79
CA ALA A 201 -20.05 5.91 7.22
C ALA A 201 -19.66 4.46 7.60
N LEU A 202 -18.83 3.80 6.80
CA LEU A 202 -18.28 2.47 7.10
C LEU A 202 -17.67 2.40 8.50
N VAL A 203 -16.84 3.37 8.90
CA VAL A 203 -16.21 3.34 10.22
C VAL A 203 -17.23 3.55 11.35
N ALA A 204 -18.27 4.35 11.11
CA ALA A 204 -19.36 4.50 12.05
C ALA A 204 -20.19 3.20 12.18
N ASP A 205 -20.45 2.50 11.08
CA ASP A 205 -21.10 1.18 11.08
C ASP A 205 -20.25 0.16 11.87
N LEU A 206 -18.92 0.18 11.71
CA LEU A 206 -17.98 -0.64 12.48
C LEU A 206 -18.04 -0.34 13.98
N LEU A 207 -18.04 0.93 14.37
CA LEU A 207 -18.13 1.33 15.77
C LEU A 207 -19.50 1.00 16.38
N ALA A 208 -20.59 1.15 15.61
CA ALA A 208 -21.91 0.72 16.05
C ALA A 208 -21.94 -0.80 16.32
N ASN A 209 -21.32 -1.60 15.45
CA ASN A 209 -21.17 -3.04 15.68
C ASN A 209 -20.33 -3.33 16.94
N GLU A 210 -19.22 -2.62 17.11
CA GLU A 210 -18.33 -2.77 18.28
C GLU A 210 -19.05 -2.48 19.60
N THR A 211 -19.99 -1.53 19.64
CA THR A 211 -20.76 -1.28 20.88
C THR A 211 -21.55 -2.49 21.38
N THR A 212 -21.94 -3.37 20.45
CA THR A 212 -22.77 -4.56 20.72
C THR A 212 -21.93 -5.82 20.83
N ASN A 213 -21.10 -6.11 19.83
CA ASN A 213 -20.36 -7.37 19.72
C ASN A 213 -18.91 -7.30 20.21
N ARG A 214 -18.41 -6.10 20.56
CA ARG A 214 -17.15 -5.89 21.30
C ARG A 214 -15.99 -6.76 20.79
N HIS A 215 -15.85 -6.87 19.47
CA HIS A 215 -14.80 -7.67 18.83
C HIS A 215 -13.41 -7.13 19.18
N GLY A 216 -13.31 -5.83 19.48
CA GLY A 216 -12.09 -5.16 19.88
C GLY A 216 -11.11 -4.92 18.73
N ILE A 217 -11.54 -5.08 17.47
CA ILE A 217 -10.70 -4.86 16.28
C ILE A 217 -10.67 -3.38 15.89
N ILE A 218 -11.81 -2.68 16.00
CA ILE A 218 -11.91 -1.24 15.73
C ILE A 218 -12.48 -0.59 16.98
N GLN A 219 -11.73 0.31 17.60
CA GLN A 219 -12.14 0.96 18.85
C GLN A 219 -12.02 2.48 18.75
N SER A 220 -12.99 3.21 19.28
CA SER A 220 -12.94 4.68 19.23
C SER A 220 -11.84 5.22 20.15
N LEU A 221 -11.01 6.11 19.63
CA LEU A 221 -10.00 6.85 20.40
C LEU A 221 -10.49 8.23 20.85
N ASN A 222 -11.63 8.69 20.33
CA ASN A 222 -12.24 9.96 20.71
C ASN A 222 -13.76 9.86 20.81
N ASP A 223 -14.37 10.81 21.53
CA ASP A 223 -15.83 10.86 21.69
C ASP A 223 -16.56 11.17 20.38
N SER A 224 -15.88 11.82 19.44
CA SER A 224 -16.44 12.15 18.12
C SER A 224 -16.44 10.98 17.14
N GLN A 225 -15.86 9.82 17.50
CA GLN A 225 -15.84 8.61 16.68
C GLN A 225 -15.21 8.80 15.29
N THR A 226 -14.31 9.77 15.16
CA THR A 226 -13.59 10.08 13.92
C THR A 226 -12.15 9.57 13.93
N ALA A 227 -11.66 9.13 15.08
CA ALA A 227 -10.38 8.48 15.24
C ALA A 227 -10.60 7.12 15.89
N VAL A 228 -10.06 6.08 15.26
CA VAL A 228 -10.16 4.70 15.73
C VAL A 228 -8.79 4.06 15.82
N GLU A 229 -8.67 3.09 16.72
CA GLU A 229 -7.56 2.16 16.80
C GLU A 229 -7.90 0.88 16.02
N LEU A 230 -6.98 0.41 15.17
CA LEU A 230 -7.03 -0.89 14.48
C LEU A 230 -6.20 -1.91 15.26
N ASN A 231 -6.83 -2.99 15.74
CA ASN A 231 -6.22 -4.01 16.58
C ASN A 231 -6.41 -5.44 16.00
N GLY A 232 -6.07 -5.64 14.74
CA GLY A 232 -6.13 -6.91 14.00
C GLY A 232 -6.44 -6.69 12.52
N LYS A 233 -6.99 -7.71 11.83
CA LYS A 233 -7.36 -7.59 10.41
C LYS A 233 -8.76 -6.98 10.20
N LEU A 234 -8.86 -6.07 9.24
CA LEU A 234 -10.10 -5.53 8.70
C LEU A 234 -10.23 -5.97 7.23
N ILE A 235 -11.19 -6.84 6.96
CA ILE A 235 -11.46 -7.35 5.61
C ILE A 235 -12.71 -6.64 5.07
N LEU A 236 -12.59 -6.01 3.90
CA LEU A 236 -13.59 -5.17 3.27
C LEU A 236 -14.07 -5.82 1.97
N GLY A 237 -15.30 -6.30 1.96
CA GLY A 237 -15.90 -6.98 0.82
C GLY A 237 -16.19 -8.46 1.08
N ASP A 238 -16.67 -9.16 0.05
CA ASP A 238 -17.13 -10.55 0.15
C ASP A 238 -16.42 -11.45 -0.88
N THR A 239 -15.76 -12.51 -0.40
CA THR A 239 -15.12 -13.53 -1.26
C THR A 239 -16.03 -14.69 -1.64
N THR A 240 -17.20 -14.81 -0.99
CA THR A 240 -18.02 -16.03 -0.99
C THR A 240 -19.43 -15.85 -1.58
N ALA A 241 -20.04 -14.67 -1.47
CA ALA A 241 -21.43 -14.48 -1.88
C ALA A 241 -21.60 -13.87 -3.28
N ALA A 242 -22.79 -14.11 -3.85
CA ALA A 242 -23.27 -13.46 -5.07
C ALA A 242 -23.94 -12.09 -4.80
N THR A 243 -23.92 -11.62 -3.55
CA THR A 243 -24.54 -10.35 -3.15
C THR A 243 -23.57 -9.20 -3.35
N ASP A 244 -24.07 -8.08 -3.86
CA ASP A 244 -23.26 -6.89 -4.04
C ASP A 244 -22.84 -6.27 -2.70
N SER A 245 -21.60 -5.80 -2.64
CA SER A 245 -21.00 -5.08 -1.52
C SER A 245 -20.52 -3.71 -2.00
N THR A 246 -20.93 -2.64 -1.33
CA THR A 246 -20.48 -1.27 -1.61
C THR A 246 -20.17 -0.58 -0.31
N LEU A 247 -18.89 -0.54 0.03
CA LEU A 247 -18.40 0.00 1.28
C LEU A 247 -17.77 1.36 1.00
N SER A 248 -18.34 2.40 1.58
CA SER A 248 -17.81 3.75 1.49
C SER A 248 -17.65 4.43 2.84
N ASP A 249 -16.64 5.31 2.90
CA ASP A 249 -16.32 6.10 4.10
C ASP A 249 -15.66 7.45 3.76
N ILE A 250 -15.71 8.38 4.70
CA ILE A 250 -15.01 9.67 4.61
C ILE A 250 -14.44 10.12 5.98
N ASN A 251 -13.32 10.85 5.94
CA ASN A 251 -12.74 11.59 7.07
C ASN A 251 -12.32 10.76 8.31
N SER A 252 -12.23 9.44 8.20
CA SER A 252 -11.80 8.60 9.31
C SER A 252 -10.29 8.61 9.50
N LYS A 253 -9.86 8.59 10.75
CA LYS A 253 -8.46 8.42 11.15
C LYS A 253 -8.29 7.05 11.80
N ILE A 254 -7.34 6.27 11.32
CA ILE A 254 -7.08 4.90 11.75
C ILE A 254 -5.65 4.86 12.27
N PHE A 255 -5.48 4.53 13.54
CA PHE A 255 -4.18 4.36 14.19
C PHE A 255 -3.98 2.88 14.46
N VAL A 256 -2.85 2.32 14.06
CA VAL A 256 -2.56 0.91 14.35
C VAL A 256 -2.20 0.74 15.82
N ALA A 257 -2.85 -0.23 16.47
CA ALA A 257 -2.63 -0.55 17.86
C ALA A 257 -1.21 -1.03 18.12
N GLU A 258 -0.78 -0.90 19.37
CA GLU A 258 0.45 -1.53 19.87
C GLU A 258 0.09 -2.65 20.87
N PRO A 259 -0.45 -3.79 20.40
CA PRO A 259 -0.83 -4.89 21.27
C PRO A 259 0.40 -5.43 21.96
N ARG A 260 0.26 -5.81 23.23
CA ARG A 260 1.35 -6.46 23.96
C ARG A 260 1.46 -7.91 23.50
N TYR A 261 2.45 -8.20 22.66
CA TYR A 261 2.77 -9.53 22.16
C TYR A 261 3.90 -10.20 22.95
N TYR A 262 3.81 -11.51 23.18
CA TYR A 262 4.79 -12.26 23.96
C TYR A 262 5.44 -13.34 23.09
N ASP A 263 6.73 -13.18 22.77
CA ASP A 263 7.55 -14.11 21.96
C ASP A 263 8.05 -15.34 22.73
N GLY A 264 7.57 -15.54 23.96
CA GLY A 264 8.04 -16.60 24.83
C GLY A 264 9.21 -16.29 25.75
N THR A 265 9.86 -15.12 25.62
CA THR A 265 10.94 -14.71 26.53
C THR A 265 10.68 -13.35 27.17
N SER A 266 10.17 -12.39 26.40
CA SER A 266 9.94 -11.02 26.83
C SER A 266 8.68 -10.43 26.17
N PHE A 267 8.31 -9.21 26.55
CA PHE A 267 7.40 -8.49 25.66
C PHE A 267 8.22 -8.04 24.48
N THR A 268 7.79 -8.49 23.31
CA THR A 268 8.36 -8.03 22.07
C THR A 268 7.31 -7.30 21.28
N ASN A 269 7.86 -6.38 20.53
CA ASN A 269 7.19 -5.58 19.56
C ASN A 269 7.16 -6.37 18.24
N SER A 270 6.61 -7.59 18.25
CA SER A 270 6.78 -8.56 17.16
C SER A 270 5.55 -9.44 16.93
N VAL A 271 4.38 -8.85 16.67
CA VAL A 271 3.27 -9.65 16.12
C VAL A 271 3.67 -10.23 14.75
N PRO A 272 3.06 -11.33 14.29
CA PRO A 272 3.24 -11.80 12.92
C PRO A 272 3.05 -10.66 11.91
N LEU A 273 3.86 -10.65 10.85
CA LEU A 273 3.88 -9.57 9.85
C LEU A 273 2.50 -9.28 9.25
N ASP A 274 1.64 -10.30 9.18
CA ASP A 274 0.31 -10.21 8.62
C ASP A 274 -0.76 -9.87 9.68
N TYR A 275 -0.45 -9.72 10.96
CA TYR A 275 -1.47 -9.52 12.01
C TYR A 275 -2.34 -8.26 11.78
N PHE A 276 -1.73 -7.17 11.31
CA PHE A 276 -2.44 -5.96 10.90
C PHE A 276 -2.60 -5.93 9.39
N ASP A 277 -3.86 -5.90 8.95
CA ASP A 277 -4.20 -5.90 7.54
C ASP A 277 -5.49 -5.10 7.31
N ILE A 278 -5.51 -4.28 6.27
CA ILE A 278 -6.72 -3.74 5.65
C ILE A 278 -6.81 -4.35 4.25
N ASN A 279 -7.72 -5.31 4.09
CA ASN A 279 -7.76 -6.14 2.90
C ASN A 279 -9.07 -5.96 2.14
N CYS A 280 -8.99 -5.42 0.93
CA CYS A 280 -10.13 -5.29 0.03
C CYS A 280 -10.28 -6.55 -0.81
N VAL A 281 -11.43 -7.20 -0.68
CA VAL A 281 -11.69 -8.49 -1.31
C VAL A 281 -12.94 -8.45 -2.19
N GLY A 282 -12.91 -9.19 -3.28
CA GLY A 282 -14.05 -9.43 -4.15
C GLY A 282 -14.30 -10.91 -4.41
N GLY A 283 -15.49 -11.18 -4.97
CA GLY A 283 -16.01 -12.50 -5.29
C GLY A 283 -16.95 -12.43 -6.50
N THR A 284 -18.00 -13.25 -6.50
CA THR A 284 -18.92 -13.33 -7.65
C THR A 284 -19.90 -12.16 -7.78
N GLY A 285 -20.25 -11.50 -6.67
CA GLY A 285 -21.05 -10.28 -6.66
C GLY A 285 -20.22 -9.02 -6.97
N THR A 286 -20.88 -7.88 -7.17
CA THR A 286 -20.19 -6.60 -7.36
C THR A 286 -19.60 -6.13 -6.04
N ASN A 287 -18.28 -5.95 -5.98
CA ASN A 287 -17.57 -5.48 -4.79
C ASN A 287 -16.89 -4.13 -5.08
N SER A 288 -17.33 -3.09 -4.37
CA SER A 288 -16.85 -1.71 -4.53
C SER A 288 -16.42 -1.13 -3.19
N ILE A 289 -15.20 -0.63 -3.11
CA ILE A 289 -14.64 0.07 -1.97
C ILE A 289 -14.37 1.51 -2.40
N ILE A 290 -14.94 2.48 -1.69
CA ILE A 290 -14.88 3.91 -2.04
C ILE A 290 -14.54 4.73 -0.80
N ILE A 291 -13.28 5.14 -0.67
CA ILE A 291 -12.79 5.94 0.46
C ILE A 291 -12.53 7.37 0.00
N GLY A 292 -13.16 8.34 0.66
CA GLY A 292 -13.11 9.73 0.25
C GLY A 292 -14.07 10.07 -0.88
N LYS A 293 -13.85 11.20 -1.54
CA LYS A 293 -14.68 11.70 -2.65
C LYS A 293 -13.85 12.23 -3.80
N PRO A 294 -14.25 11.96 -5.06
CA PRO A 294 -13.64 12.60 -6.22
C PRO A 294 -13.94 14.09 -6.23
N VAL A 295 -12.99 14.86 -6.76
CA VAL A 295 -13.11 16.29 -7.07
C VAL A 295 -12.62 16.48 -8.49
N GLY A 296 -13.51 16.84 -9.41
CA GLY A 296 -13.16 16.91 -10.83
C GLY A 296 -12.80 15.54 -11.41
N SER A 297 -11.84 15.52 -12.33
CA SER A 297 -11.43 14.32 -13.07
C SER A 297 -10.19 13.61 -12.53
N ASP A 298 -9.39 14.29 -11.70
CA ASP A 298 -8.06 13.80 -11.29
C ASP A 298 -7.73 14.09 -9.82
N SER A 299 -8.68 14.59 -9.02
CA SER A 299 -8.43 14.97 -7.63
C SER A 299 -9.39 14.30 -6.66
N GLY A 300 -9.03 14.30 -5.38
CA GLY A 300 -9.80 13.71 -4.28
C GLY A 300 -9.90 14.62 -3.06
N ARG A 301 -10.83 14.31 -2.14
CA ARG A 301 -10.93 14.93 -0.81
C ARG A 301 -11.50 13.96 0.21
N ASN A 302 -11.33 14.28 1.50
CA ASN A 302 -12.00 13.63 2.63
C ASN A 302 -11.71 12.12 2.77
N GLY A 303 -10.52 11.67 2.37
CA GLY A 303 -10.11 10.28 2.52
C GLY A 303 -9.76 9.90 3.95
N TRP A 304 -9.21 8.70 4.10
CA TRP A 304 -8.71 8.20 5.36
C TRP A 304 -7.34 8.77 5.70
N SER A 305 -7.02 8.82 6.98
CA SER A 305 -5.64 8.95 7.47
C SER A 305 -5.30 7.67 8.21
N VAL A 306 -4.37 6.87 7.68
CA VAL A 306 -3.94 5.60 8.25
C VAL A 306 -2.50 5.74 8.71
N VAL A 307 -2.31 5.59 10.02
CA VAL A 307 -1.02 5.77 10.69
C VAL A 307 -0.59 4.44 11.29
N GLY A 308 0.48 3.86 10.73
CA GLY A 308 1.18 2.71 11.29
C GLY A 308 2.11 3.09 12.43
N ASN A 309 3.13 2.27 12.68
CA ASN A 309 4.18 2.56 13.64
C ASN A 309 5.47 1.82 13.24
N SER A 310 6.61 2.19 13.84
CA SER A 310 7.91 1.56 13.55
C SER A 310 8.06 0.15 14.15
N THR A 311 6.99 -0.37 14.73
CA THR A 311 7.01 -1.52 15.61
C THR A 311 6.34 -2.72 14.95
N TYR A 312 5.29 -2.46 14.18
CA TYR A 312 4.43 -3.48 13.62
C TYR A 312 4.17 -3.17 12.15
N HIS A 313 4.31 -4.21 11.34
CA HIS A 313 4.02 -4.14 9.92
C HIS A 313 2.51 -4.07 9.71
N VAL A 314 2.09 -3.16 8.83
CA VAL A 314 0.69 -2.94 8.48
C VAL A 314 0.57 -3.17 6.99
N ASN A 315 -0.15 -4.22 6.63
CA ASN A 315 -0.41 -4.52 5.23
C ASN A 315 -1.70 -3.81 4.79
N ILE A 316 -1.71 -3.37 3.54
CA ILE A 316 -2.92 -2.94 2.87
C ILE A 316 -2.94 -3.61 1.51
N SER A 317 -3.94 -4.48 1.30
CA SER A 317 -4.28 -4.99 -0.03
C SER A 317 -5.49 -4.23 -0.53
N PHE A 318 -5.32 -3.50 -1.63
CA PHE A 318 -6.37 -2.70 -2.24
C PHE A 318 -7.29 -3.52 -3.17
N ASP A 319 -6.87 -4.72 -3.56
CA ASP A 319 -7.64 -5.66 -4.38
C ASP A 319 -7.02 -7.07 -4.31
N ASN A 320 -7.87 -8.10 -4.22
CA ASN A 320 -7.50 -9.52 -4.31
C ASN A 320 -7.55 -10.09 -5.75
N GLY A 321 -7.66 -9.23 -6.76
CA GLY A 321 -7.83 -9.55 -8.17
C GLY A 321 -9.30 -9.76 -8.58
N SER A 322 -10.25 -9.58 -7.66
CA SER A 322 -11.70 -9.77 -7.89
C SER A 322 -12.54 -8.58 -7.46
N VAL A 323 -11.95 -7.49 -6.96
CA VAL A 323 -12.66 -6.25 -6.65
C VAL A 323 -13.05 -5.53 -7.94
N ASN A 324 -14.31 -5.09 -8.04
CA ASN A 324 -14.79 -4.39 -9.23
C ASN A 324 -14.28 -2.95 -9.26
N THR A 325 -14.30 -2.25 -8.12
CA THR A 325 -13.74 -0.89 -8.00
C THR A 325 -13.14 -0.69 -6.62
N SER A 326 -11.88 -0.31 -6.57
CA SER A 326 -11.19 0.17 -5.37
C SER A 326 -10.82 1.62 -5.66
N GLU A 327 -11.51 2.57 -5.01
CA GLU A 327 -11.37 4.00 -5.26
C GLU A 327 -10.98 4.73 -3.97
N TRP A 328 -9.79 5.34 -3.97
CA TRP A 328 -9.16 5.95 -2.81
C TRP A 328 -8.80 7.41 -3.12
N TYR A 329 -9.49 8.33 -2.46
CA TYR A 329 -9.41 9.76 -2.72
C TYR A 329 -8.91 10.52 -1.49
N ALA A 330 -7.80 11.23 -1.64
CA ALA A 330 -7.18 12.05 -0.60
C ALA A 330 -6.94 11.31 0.72
N CYS A 331 -6.41 10.09 0.62
CA CYS A 331 -6.00 9.30 1.77
C CYS A 331 -4.55 9.63 2.15
N SER A 332 -4.21 9.66 3.44
CA SER A 332 -2.82 9.66 3.91
C SER A 332 -2.47 8.30 4.50
N PHE A 333 -1.33 7.76 4.07
CA PHE A 333 -0.73 6.53 4.57
C PHE A 333 0.63 6.88 5.15
N GLU A 334 0.84 6.58 6.42
CA GLU A 334 2.01 7.02 7.17
C GLU A 334 2.62 5.85 7.95
N SER A 335 3.93 5.64 7.81
CA SER A 335 4.69 4.62 8.55
C SER A 335 4.12 3.20 8.43
N LEU A 336 3.72 2.83 7.21
CA LEU A 336 3.24 1.47 6.91
C LEU A 336 4.40 0.65 6.35
N SER A 337 4.96 -0.25 7.16
CA SER A 337 6.11 -1.09 6.80
C SER A 337 5.72 -2.49 6.28
N GLY A 338 4.42 -2.77 6.17
CA GLY A 338 3.94 -4.02 5.57
C GLY A 338 3.76 -3.90 4.06
N SER A 339 3.19 -4.93 3.45
CA SER A 339 2.91 -4.96 2.01
C SER A 339 1.81 -3.98 1.62
N LEU A 340 2.06 -3.18 0.58
CA LEU A 340 1.09 -2.23 0.01
C LEU A 340 0.81 -2.61 -1.45
N THR A 341 -0.19 -3.47 -1.69
CA THR A 341 -0.41 -4.11 -3.00
C THR A 341 -1.75 -3.75 -3.62
N TRP A 342 -1.80 -3.71 -4.95
CA TRP A 342 -3.02 -3.50 -5.73
C TRP A 342 -3.11 -4.45 -6.92
N GLY A 343 -4.33 -4.82 -7.31
CA GLY A 343 -4.61 -5.57 -8.54
C GLY A 343 -4.78 -4.73 -9.82
N THR A 344 -5.06 -5.42 -10.92
CA THR A 344 -4.85 -4.98 -12.32
C THR A 344 -5.99 -4.21 -12.97
N ASN A 345 -7.09 -4.00 -12.26
CA ASN A 345 -8.32 -3.50 -12.85
C ASN A 345 -8.28 -1.99 -13.15
N THR A 346 -8.54 -1.61 -14.41
CA THR A 346 -8.53 -0.22 -14.88
C THR A 346 -9.59 0.70 -14.27
N ALA A 347 -10.59 0.13 -13.59
CA ALA A 347 -11.59 0.88 -12.86
C ALA A 347 -11.10 1.40 -11.50
N HIS A 348 -9.93 0.95 -11.03
CA HIS A 348 -9.33 1.39 -9.77
C HIS A 348 -8.75 2.80 -9.86
N LYS A 349 -8.83 3.54 -8.75
CA LYS A 349 -8.42 4.95 -8.67
C LYS A 349 -7.71 5.26 -7.37
N LEU A 350 -6.60 5.96 -7.46
CA LEU A 350 -5.84 6.51 -6.34
C LEU A 350 -5.54 7.98 -6.63
N PHE A 351 -6.37 8.89 -6.12
CA PHE A 351 -6.26 10.32 -6.43
C PHE A 351 -5.98 11.16 -5.20
N SER A 352 -5.06 12.11 -5.31
CA SER A 352 -4.72 13.07 -4.24
C SER A 352 -4.23 12.43 -2.94
N SER A 353 -3.80 11.17 -2.96
CA SER A 353 -3.37 10.44 -1.78
C SER A 353 -1.87 10.60 -1.52
N SER A 354 -1.43 10.38 -0.28
CA SER A 354 -0.02 10.48 0.10
C SER A 354 0.47 9.23 0.81
N PHE A 355 1.71 8.83 0.50
CA PHE A 355 2.45 7.76 1.16
C PHE A 355 3.71 8.37 1.78
N SER A 356 3.85 8.23 3.11
CA SER A 356 4.96 8.83 3.85
C SER A 356 5.62 7.85 4.80
N GLY A 357 6.91 7.56 4.57
CA GLY A 357 7.66 6.58 5.35
C GLY A 357 7.07 5.18 5.23
N CYS A 358 6.54 4.87 4.04
CA CYS A 358 5.86 3.62 3.74
C CYS A 358 6.80 2.67 2.98
N GLU A 359 6.53 1.38 3.10
CA GLU A 359 7.05 0.34 2.23
C GLU A 359 6.70 0.64 0.77
N GLN A 360 7.36 -0.05 -0.17
CA GLN A 360 7.10 0.08 -1.59
C GLN A 360 5.60 -0.12 -1.91
N PHE A 361 5.01 0.89 -2.54
CA PHE A 361 3.67 0.78 -3.10
C PHE A 361 3.73 0.03 -4.43
N ASP A 362 3.04 -1.11 -4.51
CA ASP A 362 3.06 -2.01 -5.65
C ASP A 362 1.68 -2.08 -6.33
N PRO A 363 1.34 -1.08 -7.16
CA PRO A 363 0.17 -1.16 -8.01
C PRO A 363 0.48 -2.03 -9.24
N VAL A 364 -0.24 -3.14 -9.38
CA VAL A 364 -0.13 -3.95 -10.60
C VAL A 364 -1.15 -3.45 -11.62
N GLY A 365 -0.74 -3.16 -12.86
CA GLY A 365 -1.63 -2.90 -14.00
C GLY A 365 -2.41 -1.58 -13.95
N GLY A 366 -3.57 -1.55 -14.63
CA GLY A 366 -4.23 -0.35 -15.16
C GLY A 366 -4.84 0.65 -14.18
N VAL A 367 -4.42 0.62 -12.91
CA VAL A 367 -4.84 1.56 -11.86
C VAL A 367 -4.56 3.01 -12.28
N GLN A 368 -5.54 3.89 -12.07
CA GLN A 368 -5.37 5.32 -12.31
C GLN A 368 -4.81 6.01 -11.06
N ILE A 369 -3.59 6.52 -11.15
CA ILE A 369 -2.92 7.24 -10.06
C ILE A 369 -2.76 8.71 -10.45
N ARG A 370 -3.29 9.64 -9.65
CA ARG A 370 -3.31 11.07 -9.98
C ARG A 370 -3.01 11.94 -8.77
N ASN A 371 -2.20 12.98 -8.96
CA ASN A 371 -1.98 14.00 -7.94
C ASN A 371 -1.52 13.44 -6.59
N CYS A 372 -0.83 12.29 -6.59
CA CYS A 372 -0.37 11.63 -5.37
C CYS A 372 1.02 12.11 -4.94
N ASN A 373 1.30 12.00 -3.64
CA ASN A 373 2.61 12.31 -3.09
C ASN A 373 3.25 11.05 -2.49
N PHE A 374 4.45 10.73 -2.94
CA PHE A 374 5.28 9.65 -2.44
C PHE A 374 6.51 10.27 -1.80
N THR A 375 6.55 10.28 -0.46
CA THR A 375 7.54 11.05 0.28
C THR A 375 8.24 10.19 1.31
N THR A 376 9.57 10.09 1.28
CA THR A 376 10.34 9.22 2.19
C THR A 376 9.92 7.75 2.12
N VAL A 377 10.85 6.88 1.73
CA VAL A 377 10.62 5.43 1.80
C VAL A 377 10.74 4.95 3.24
N TYR A 378 10.17 3.78 3.54
CA TYR A 378 10.35 3.14 4.82
C TYR A 378 11.84 2.82 5.07
N ASP A 379 12.31 3.18 6.26
CA ASP A 379 13.66 2.95 6.73
C ASP A 379 13.60 2.12 8.03
N ASP A 380 13.84 0.81 7.93
CA ASP A 380 13.96 -0.09 9.09
C ASP A 380 15.25 0.11 9.91
N GLY A 381 16.08 1.09 9.54
CA GLY A 381 17.34 1.42 10.21
C GLY A 381 18.45 0.39 9.98
N THR A 382 18.24 -0.60 9.11
CA THR A 382 19.25 -1.58 8.75
C THR A 382 19.99 -1.12 7.51
N ALA A 383 21.31 -1.38 7.45
CA ALA A 383 22.11 -1.14 6.26
C ALA A 383 21.88 -2.25 5.21
N ASP A 384 20.62 -2.68 5.04
CA ASP A 384 20.28 -3.68 4.05
C ASP A 384 20.39 -3.07 2.64
N ALA A 385 20.88 -3.90 1.72
CA ALA A 385 21.04 -3.60 0.30
C ALA A 385 19.77 -3.93 -0.49
N SER A 386 18.66 -4.22 0.19
CA SER A 386 17.36 -4.50 -0.42
C SER A 386 16.80 -3.24 -1.09
N ASN A 387 16.08 -3.46 -2.18
CA ASN A 387 15.52 -2.38 -2.99
C ASN A 387 14.46 -1.61 -2.22
N ARG A 388 14.59 -0.27 -2.13
CA ARG A 388 13.62 0.58 -1.41
C ARG A 388 13.13 1.67 -2.31
N SER A 389 12.09 1.37 -3.07
CA SER A 389 11.42 2.37 -3.86
C SER A 389 10.12 2.83 -3.19
N ALA A 390 9.67 4.04 -3.50
CA ALA A 390 8.34 4.45 -3.09
C ALA A 390 7.24 3.78 -3.93
N LEU A 391 7.53 3.46 -5.19
CA LEU A 391 6.58 2.83 -6.11
C LEU A 391 7.27 1.79 -7.00
N LEU A 392 6.69 0.59 -7.05
CA LEU A 392 7.01 -0.43 -8.04
C LEU A 392 6.19 -0.21 -9.31
N TRP A 393 6.86 -0.11 -10.45
CA TRP A 393 6.27 -0.04 -11.77
C TRP A 393 6.59 -1.32 -12.54
N ASN A 394 5.91 -2.42 -12.18
CA ASN A 394 6.16 -3.76 -12.75
C ASN A 394 5.31 -4.11 -13.99
N SER A 395 4.41 -3.21 -14.40
CA SER A 395 3.48 -3.43 -15.51
C SER A 395 2.89 -2.11 -15.99
N SER A 396 2.00 -2.11 -16.98
CA SER A 396 1.39 -0.85 -17.47
C SER A 396 0.49 -0.19 -16.42
N ILE A 397 1.04 0.77 -15.67
CA ILE A 397 0.33 1.65 -14.74
C ILE A 397 -0.03 2.96 -15.43
N ASN A 398 -1.19 3.51 -15.07
CA ASN A 398 -1.63 4.83 -15.55
C ASN A 398 -1.42 5.88 -14.46
N ILE A 399 -0.21 6.44 -14.38
CA ILE A 399 0.19 7.45 -13.38
C ILE A 399 0.48 8.81 -14.02
N GLN A 400 -0.06 9.88 -13.41
CA GLN A 400 0.17 11.26 -13.87
C GLN A 400 0.17 12.23 -12.68
N LYS A 401 0.88 13.36 -12.83
CA LYS A 401 0.86 14.47 -11.86
C LYS A 401 1.27 14.09 -10.43
N CYS A 402 2.08 13.06 -10.27
CA CYS A 402 2.50 12.58 -8.95
C CYS A 402 3.87 13.14 -8.58
N ASN A 403 4.10 13.33 -7.28
CA ASN A 403 5.34 13.83 -6.71
C ASN A 403 6.10 12.71 -6.01
N PHE A 404 7.37 12.55 -6.31
CA PHE A 404 8.32 11.67 -5.63
C PHE A 404 9.37 12.54 -4.94
N LEU A 405 9.26 12.67 -3.62
CA LEU A 405 9.99 13.67 -2.85
C LEU A 405 10.82 13.02 -1.73
N ALA A 406 12.10 13.37 -1.65
CA ALA A 406 12.96 12.95 -0.54
C ALA A 406 12.93 11.44 -0.25
N ASN A 407 12.81 10.61 -1.30
CA ASN A 407 12.94 9.17 -1.16
C ASN A 407 14.42 8.83 -0.97
N SER A 408 14.79 8.65 0.30
CA SER A 408 16.15 8.43 0.77
C SER A 408 16.16 7.33 1.85
N HIS A 409 17.27 6.63 1.96
CA HIS A 409 17.50 5.61 2.98
C HIS A 409 18.88 5.81 3.63
N ALA A 410 19.09 5.27 4.84
CA ALA A 410 20.36 5.38 5.54
C ALA A 410 21.55 4.78 4.77
N SER A 411 21.34 3.72 3.99
CA SER A 411 22.32 3.21 3.02
C SER A 411 22.16 3.95 1.70
N SER A 412 23.24 4.55 1.21
CA SER A 412 23.21 5.19 -0.09
C SER A 412 23.13 4.17 -1.22
N ASP A 413 22.42 4.50 -2.29
CA ASP A 413 22.13 3.73 -3.52
C ASP A 413 20.97 2.72 -3.45
N VAL A 414 20.25 2.58 -2.33
CA VAL A 414 19.09 1.66 -2.25
C VAL A 414 17.74 2.35 -2.31
N ALA A 415 17.67 3.67 -2.11
CA ALA A 415 16.41 4.41 -2.14
C ALA A 415 16.11 5.03 -3.50
N HIS A 416 14.86 4.92 -3.96
CA HIS A 416 14.44 5.53 -5.22
C HIS A 416 12.98 6.00 -5.22
N GLY A 417 12.69 6.95 -6.11
CA GLY A 417 11.31 7.35 -6.40
C GLY A 417 10.51 6.20 -7.00
N ILE A 418 10.95 5.70 -8.17
CA ILE A 418 10.27 4.63 -8.91
C ILE A 418 11.26 3.51 -9.24
N GLU A 419 10.84 2.27 -9.00
CA GLU A 419 11.49 1.07 -9.52
C GLU A 419 10.75 0.53 -10.75
N HIS A 420 11.49 0.08 -11.77
CA HIS A 420 11.00 -0.78 -12.84
C HIS A 420 11.72 -2.12 -12.77
N ASP A 421 11.01 -3.19 -12.45
CA ASP A 421 11.54 -4.57 -12.46
C ASP A 421 11.26 -5.30 -13.79
N THR A 422 10.40 -4.71 -14.62
CA THR A 422 9.88 -5.29 -15.86
C THR A 422 9.74 -4.20 -16.91
N ILE A 423 10.15 -4.49 -18.14
CA ILE A 423 9.92 -3.61 -19.29
C ILE A 423 8.93 -4.31 -20.25
N PRO A 424 7.75 -3.73 -20.51
CA PRO A 424 6.79 -4.34 -21.42
C PRO A 424 7.29 -4.41 -22.86
N GLY A 425 7.28 -5.59 -23.47
CA GLY A 425 7.42 -5.76 -24.92
C GLY A 425 8.82 -5.52 -25.48
N VAL A 426 9.89 -5.91 -24.78
CA VAL A 426 11.27 -5.77 -25.26
C VAL A 426 11.65 -6.86 -26.26
N ALA A 427 12.28 -6.49 -27.37
CA ALA A 427 13.05 -7.42 -28.20
C ALA A 427 14.53 -7.34 -27.84
N THR A 428 15.16 -8.48 -27.56
CA THR A 428 16.59 -8.56 -27.24
C THR A 428 17.32 -9.53 -28.15
N GLY A 429 18.62 -9.34 -28.30
CA GLY A 429 19.44 -10.24 -29.10
C GLY A 429 20.87 -9.77 -29.28
N THR A 430 21.54 -10.29 -30.31
CA THR A 430 22.89 -9.86 -30.68
C THR A 430 22.97 -9.52 -32.15
N VAL A 431 23.71 -8.45 -32.46
CA VAL A 431 23.96 -8.03 -33.85
C VAL A 431 24.72 -9.11 -34.59
N THR A 432 24.23 -9.49 -35.75
CA THR A 432 24.86 -10.52 -36.60
C THR A 432 25.58 -9.95 -37.82
N THR A 433 25.13 -8.79 -38.31
CA THR A 433 25.78 -8.08 -39.43
C THR A 433 26.12 -6.66 -38.98
N PRO A 434 27.41 -6.26 -39.00
CA PRO A 434 27.80 -4.91 -38.63
C PRO A 434 27.25 -3.84 -39.58
N ASP A 435 26.93 -2.68 -39.02
CA ASP A 435 26.62 -1.45 -39.76
C ASP A 435 27.37 -0.25 -39.16
N ALA A 436 28.35 0.24 -39.91
CA ALA A 436 29.17 1.39 -39.51
C ALA A 436 28.42 2.72 -39.53
N THR A 437 27.20 2.76 -40.09
CA THR A 437 26.34 3.96 -40.04
C THR A 437 25.39 3.96 -38.84
N GLY A 438 25.26 2.82 -38.14
CA GLY A 438 24.31 2.65 -37.04
C GLY A 438 22.84 2.72 -37.46
N VAL A 439 22.54 2.68 -38.76
CA VAL A 439 21.19 2.87 -39.32
C VAL A 439 20.40 1.57 -39.33
N THR A 440 21.05 0.42 -39.56
CA THR A 440 20.38 -0.88 -39.69
C THR A 440 20.85 -1.82 -38.60
N LEU A 441 19.91 -2.27 -37.77
CA LEU A 441 20.12 -3.36 -36.84
C LEU A 441 19.75 -4.68 -37.54
N THR A 442 20.70 -5.61 -37.63
CA THR A 442 20.50 -6.92 -38.26
C THR A 442 20.82 -8.07 -37.32
N ASP A 443 19.80 -8.87 -36.99
CA ASP A 443 19.92 -10.09 -36.19
C ASP A 443 19.21 -11.26 -36.90
N SER A 444 20.00 -12.22 -37.40
CA SER A 444 19.50 -13.42 -38.09
C SER A 444 18.64 -14.37 -37.24
N SER A 445 18.60 -14.20 -35.91
CA SER A 445 17.78 -14.98 -34.99
C SER A 445 16.56 -14.21 -34.45
N ALA A 446 16.46 -12.91 -34.74
CA ALA A 446 15.36 -12.07 -34.26
C ALA A 446 14.01 -12.38 -34.92
N SER A 447 12.96 -11.79 -34.37
CA SER A 447 11.58 -11.83 -34.88
C SER A 447 10.91 -10.45 -34.79
N PHE A 448 11.60 -9.41 -35.28
CA PHE A 448 11.24 -8.01 -35.10
C PHE A 448 9.81 -7.65 -35.54
N LEU A 449 9.24 -8.30 -36.57
CA LEU A 449 7.85 -8.04 -36.98
C LEU A 449 6.81 -8.36 -35.88
N THR A 450 7.20 -9.13 -34.86
CA THR A 450 6.32 -9.50 -33.73
C THR A 450 6.78 -8.98 -32.39
N THR A 451 8.04 -8.58 -32.27
CA THR A 451 8.66 -8.20 -30.99
C THR A 451 9.05 -6.72 -30.92
N ALA A 452 9.00 -5.98 -32.03
CA ALA A 452 9.31 -4.56 -32.08
C ALA A 452 8.23 -3.80 -32.87
N ALA A 453 8.21 -2.49 -32.70
CA ALA A 453 7.33 -1.56 -33.37
C ALA A 453 8.09 -0.30 -33.85
N VAL A 454 7.49 0.41 -34.81
CA VAL A 454 7.95 1.76 -35.16
C VAL A 454 7.74 2.68 -33.95
N ASN A 455 8.70 3.58 -33.72
CA ASN A 455 8.86 4.43 -32.54
C ASN A 455 9.40 3.76 -31.27
N ASP A 456 9.66 2.45 -31.29
CA ASP A 456 10.52 1.84 -30.28
C ASP A 456 11.93 2.39 -30.37
N ILE A 457 12.73 2.15 -29.34
CA ILE A 457 14.09 2.62 -29.23
C ILE A 457 15.01 1.42 -29.25
N ALA A 458 15.85 1.35 -30.27
CA ALA A 458 16.95 0.40 -30.33
C ALA A 458 18.13 0.97 -29.54
N TYR A 459 18.58 0.22 -28.54
CA TYR A 459 19.68 0.55 -27.65
C TYR A 459 20.80 -0.46 -27.82
N ASN A 460 22.03 0.02 -28.01
CA ASN A 460 23.22 -0.81 -28.00
C ASN A 460 23.74 -0.92 -26.57
N GLU A 461 23.64 -2.11 -25.99
CA GLU A 461 23.99 -2.37 -24.59
C GLU A 461 25.50 -2.37 -24.33
N ILE A 462 26.33 -2.38 -25.38
CA ILE A 462 27.78 -2.38 -25.26
C ILE A 462 28.33 -0.96 -25.09
N ASP A 463 27.83 0.00 -25.85
CA ASP A 463 28.37 1.36 -25.92
C ASP A 463 27.42 2.46 -25.44
N GLY A 464 26.16 2.10 -25.17
CA GLY A 464 25.11 2.98 -24.69
C GLY A 464 24.49 3.90 -25.75
N SER A 465 24.81 3.69 -27.03
CA SER A 465 24.19 4.42 -28.12
C SER A 465 22.76 3.95 -28.38
N TYR A 466 21.90 4.85 -28.86
CA TYR A 466 20.51 4.51 -29.15
C TYR A 466 19.91 5.36 -30.27
N ALA A 467 18.82 4.88 -30.86
CA ALA A 467 18.06 5.59 -31.87
C ALA A 467 16.60 5.09 -31.95
N THR A 468 15.74 5.93 -32.51
CA THR A 468 14.33 5.58 -32.76
C THR A 468 14.18 4.68 -33.98
N VAL A 469 13.42 3.59 -33.85
CA VAL A 469 13.04 2.71 -34.94
C VAL A 469 12.05 3.42 -35.86
N THR A 470 12.38 3.53 -37.14
CA THR A 470 11.56 4.20 -38.17
C THR A 470 10.84 3.21 -39.08
N SER A 471 11.38 2.00 -39.24
CA SER A 471 10.73 0.93 -39.98
C SER A 471 11.28 -0.44 -39.58
N ILE A 472 10.46 -1.47 -39.76
CA ILE A 472 10.84 -2.88 -39.61
C ILE A 472 10.67 -3.51 -40.98
N THR A 473 11.76 -3.94 -41.60
CA THR A 473 11.74 -4.39 -43.00
C THR A 473 11.42 -5.87 -43.11
N ASP A 474 11.84 -6.66 -42.13
CA ASP A 474 11.53 -8.09 -42.00
C ASP A 474 11.77 -8.57 -40.55
N ASN A 475 11.72 -9.88 -40.29
CA ASN A 475 11.94 -10.45 -38.96
C ASN A 475 13.34 -10.19 -38.40
N ASN A 476 14.31 -9.90 -39.25
CA ASN A 476 15.73 -9.89 -38.92
C ASN A 476 16.36 -8.50 -39.04
N ASN A 477 15.63 -7.53 -39.60
CA ASN A 477 16.15 -6.19 -39.89
C ASN A 477 15.16 -5.10 -39.46
N LEU A 478 15.69 -4.10 -38.75
CA LEU A 478 15.00 -2.83 -38.49
C LEU A 478 15.90 -1.63 -38.82
N VAL A 479 15.28 -0.47 -39.03
CA VAL A 479 15.95 0.76 -39.44
C VAL A 479 15.77 1.85 -38.40
N CYS A 480 16.88 2.42 -37.94
CA CYS A 480 16.99 3.49 -36.97
C CYS A 480 17.05 4.89 -37.64
N ALA A 481 16.49 5.90 -36.97
CA ALA A 481 16.48 7.29 -37.44
C ALA A 481 17.91 7.87 -37.47
N ALA A 482 18.41 8.23 -38.66
CA ALA A 482 19.70 8.90 -38.90
C ALA A 482 20.97 8.21 -38.32
N GLY A 483 20.85 7.01 -37.76
CA GLY A 483 21.93 6.25 -37.11
C GLY A 483 21.88 6.34 -35.58
N LEU A 484 22.61 5.43 -34.91
CA LEU A 484 22.79 5.45 -33.45
C LEU A 484 23.48 6.74 -32.98
N ALA A 485 23.18 7.18 -31.75
CA ALA A 485 23.77 8.36 -31.15
C ALA A 485 23.97 8.22 -29.63
N ASN A 486 24.74 9.14 -29.05
CA ASN A 486 24.99 9.31 -27.61
C ASN A 486 25.81 8.21 -26.91
N GLY A 487 26.30 7.20 -27.63
CA GLY A 487 27.19 6.18 -27.06
C GLY A 487 28.67 6.48 -27.28
N SER A 488 29.53 5.61 -26.72
CA SER A 488 30.98 5.68 -26.92
C SER A 488 31.42 5.30 -28.34
N ASP A 489 30.64 4.44 -28.98
CA ASP A 489 30.65 4.13 -30.39
C ASP A 489 29.20 4.25 -30.87
N ASN A 490 28.97 4.69 -32.11
CA ASN A 490 27.62 4.96 -32.62
C ASN A 490 27.35 4.06 -33.82
N ARG A 491 27.71 2.79 -33.69
CA ARG A 491 27.71 1.78 -34.76
C ARG A 491 27.09 0.50 -34.22
N TRP A 492 26.62 -0.34 -35.13
CA TRP A 492 26.31 -1.72 -34.80
C TRP A 492 27.52 -2.57 -35.18
N ASP A 493 28.24 -3.12 -34.22
CA ASP A 493 29.32 -4.07 -34.44
C ASP A 493 28.81 -5.51 -34.21
N SER A 494 29.48 -6.50 -34.82
CA SER A 494 29.06 -7.89 -34.68
C SER A 494 29.18 -8.34 -33.23
N SER A 495 28.15 -9.03 -32.74
CA SER A 495 27.99 -9.51 -31.36
C SER A 495 27.66 -8.44 -30.33
N ASP A 496 27.39 -7.19 -30.75
CA ASP A 496 26.81 -6.20 -29.83
C ASP A 496 25.48 -6.72 -29.31
N ALA A 497 25.31 -6.69 -28.00
CA ALA A 497 24.02 -6.94 -27.37
C ALA A 497 23.11 -5.73 -27.55
N TYR A 498 21.81 -5.96 -27.76
CA TYR A 498 20.84 -4.91 -27.93
C TYR A 498 19.53 -5.20 -27.20
N SER A 499 18.83 -4.11 -26.88
CA SER A 499 17.42 -4.11 -26.51
C SER A 499 16.66 -3.12 -27.40
N VAL A 500 15.46 -3.52 -27.82
CA VAL A 500 14.50 -2.66 -28.53
C VAL A 500 13.28 -2.51 -27.65
N THR A 501 13.07 -1.30 -27.14
CA THR A 501 12.12 -1.04 -26.06
C THR A 501 11.09 0.02 -26.48
N THR A 502 9.82 -0.26 -26.22
CA THR A 502 8.77 0.77 -26.29
C THR A 502 8.92 1.75 -25.12
N PRO A 503 8.98 3.07 -25.38
CA PRO A 503 9.13 4.04 -24.30
C PRO A 503 7.96 4.05 -23.31
N ILE A 504 8.27 4.07 -22.01
CA ILE A 504 7.29 4.29 -20.95
C ILE A 504 7.08 5.79 -20.76
N THR A 505 5.82 6.23 -20.70
CA THR A 505 5.49 7.65 -20.61
C THR A 505 5.39 8.12 -19.16
N TYR A 506 6.17 9.13 -18.79
CA TYR A 506 6.02 9.90 -17.56
C TYR A 506 5.27 11.19 -17.85
N THR A 507 4.06 11.34 -17.31
CA THR A 507 3.22 12.53 -17.52
C THR A 507 3.16 13.41 -16.27
N ASP A 508 3.78 14.59 -16.34
CA ASP A 508 3.80 15.58 -15.28
C ASP A 508 4.27 15.01 -13.93
N LEU A 509 5.18 14.04 -13.96
CA LEU A 509 5.78 13.50 -12.73
C LEU A 509 6.85 14.46 -12.22
N ASN A 510 6.90 14.65 -10.92
CA ASN A 510 7.85 15.55 -10.27
C ASN A 510 8.77 14.75 -9.34
N PHE A 511 10.07 15.01 -9.45
CA PHE A 511 11.12 14.32 -8.71
C PHE A 511 11.98 15.37 -8.02
N ASN A 512 12.11 15.30 -6.69
CA ASN A 512 12.90 16.28 -5.95
C ASN A 512 13.48 15.69 -4.67
N GLY A 513 14.80 15.77 -4.51
CA GLY A 513 15.49 15.34 -3.29
C GLY A 513 15.55 13.82 -3.09
N ASN A 514 15.14 13.01 -4.07
CA ASN A 514 15.35 11.57 -4.02
C ASN A 514 16.83 11.26 -4.15
N GLU A 515 17.25 10.13 -3.61
CA GLU A 515 18.60 9.63 -3.82
C GLU A 515 18.81 9.18 -5.28
N LYS A 516 17.90 8.35 -5.79
CA LYS A 516 17.74 8.07 -7.21
C LYS A 516 16.29 8.35 -7.60
N ASP A 517 16.06 8.93 -8.78
CA ASP A 517 14.70 9.15 -9.26
C ASP A 517 14.11 7.85 -9.83
N VAL A 518 14.92 7.09 -10.57
CA VAL A 518 14.51 5.86 -11.26
C VAL A 518 15.52 4.75 -11.03
N HIS A 519 15.05 3.56 -10.68
CA HIS A 519 15.85 2.34 -10.68
C HIS A 519 15.31 1.36 -11.72
N ASN A 520 16.16 0.98 -12.68
CA ASN A 520 15.90 -0.16 -13.54
C ASN A 520 16.54 -1.43 -12.94
N SER A 521 15.71 -2.29 -12.38
CA SER A 521 16.11 -3.56 -11.74
C SER A 521 15.82 -4.79 -12.61
N THR A 522 15.51 -4.61 -13.90
CA THR A 522 15.13 -5.72 -14.79
C THR A 522 16.23 -6.77 -14.93
N SER A 523 15.81 -8.02 -15.16
CA SER A 523 16.70 -9.15 -15.46
C SER A 523 16.18 -9.93 -16.67
N PRO A 524 16.92 -10.00 -17.80
CA PRO A 524 18.21 -9.34 -18.07
C PRO A 524 18.14 -7.81 -18.01
N GLN A 525 19.32 -7.17 -17.92
CA GLN A 525 19.42 -5.71 -17.78
C GLN A 525 19.23 -5.02 -19.13
N ASP A 526 17.99 -5.02 -19.61
CA ASP A 526 17.58 -4.35 -20.85
C ASP A 526 17.42 -2.83 -20.62
N ALA A 527 17.48 -2.04 -21.70
CA ALA A 527 17.33 -0.60 -21.60
C ALA A 527 15.89 -0.17 -21.28
N LEU A 528 15.72 0.48 -20.13
CA LEU A 528 14.48 1.19 -19.78
C LEU A 528 14.47 2.55 -20.47
N VAL A 529 13.51 2.76 -21.37
CA VAL A 529 13.38 4.03 -22.08
C VAL A 529 12.16 4.80 -21.56
N ILE A 530 12.39 6.02 -21.09
CA ILE A 530 11.36 6.87 -20.50
C ILE A 530 11.16 8.11 -21.36
N SER A 531 9.95 8.27 -21.90
CA SER A 531 9.49 9.51 -22.53
C SER A 531 8.81 10.38 -21.48
N LYS A 532 9.45 11.50 -21.13
CA LYS A 532 8.93 12.41 -20.09
C LYS A 532 8.18 13.59 -20.72
N SER A 533 7.12 14.03 -20.06
CA SER A 533 6.36 15.26 -20.34
C SER A 533 6.14 16.07 -19.06
N GLY A 534 6.07 17.40 -19.18
CA GLY A 534 5.97 18.32 -18.04
C GLY A 534 7.28 19.06 -17.74
N THR A 535 7.34 19.74 -16.59
CA THR A 535 8.41 20.69 -16.23
C THR A 535 9.48 20.16 -15.28
N SER A 536 9.26 19.00 -14.63
CA SER A 536 10.25 18.34 -13.78
C SER A 536 10.71 17.04 -14.45
N ASN A 537 12.01 16.81 -14.48
CA ASN A 537 12.61 15.67 -15.16
C ASN A 537 13.33 14.79 -14.14
N PRO A 538 13.18 13.45 -14.18
CA PRO A 538 14.09 12.58 -13.46
C PRO A 538 15.53 12.86 -13.94
N SER A 539 16.46 12.84 -13.01
CA SER A 539 17.84 13.32 -13.18
C SER A 539 18.88 12.35 -12.64
N THR A 540 18.48 11.42 -11.76
CA THR A 540 19.35 10.40 -11.18
C THR A 540 18.75 9.01 -11.41
N ASN A 541 19.59 8.01 -11.71
CA ASN A 541 19.13 6.65 -11.93
C ASN A 541 20.16 5.58 -11.52
N THR A 542 19.70 4.33 -11.49
CA THR A 542 20.51 3.10 -11.44
C THR A 542 20.01 2.12 -12.52
N GLY A 543 20.91 1.28 -13.03
CA GLY A 543 20.64 0.42 -14.18
C GLY A 543 20.74 1.16 -15.53
N ILE A 544 20.37 0.50 -16.62
CA ILE A 544 20.39 1.09 -17.97
C ILE A 544 19.09 1.88 -18.17
N VAL A 545 19.18 3.21 -18.18
CA VAL A 545 18.02 4.11 -18.35
C VAL A 545 18.29 5.17 -19.39
N VAL A 546 17.39 5.31 -20.36
CA VAL A 546 17.39 6.35 -21.38
C VAL A 546 16.24 7.31 -21.14
N PHE A 547 16.56 8.56 -20.78
CA PHE A 547 15.56 9.61 -20.69
C PHE A 547 15.41 10.32 -22.04
N GLN A 548 14.25 10.16 -22.67
CA GLN A 548 13.86 10.93 -23.83
C GLN A 548 13.18 12.21 -23.39
N GLY A 549 13.86 13.34 -23.64
CA GLY A 549 13.50 14.57 -22.98
C GLY A 549 12.36 15.33 -23.61
N SER A 550 11.34 15.65 -22.80
CA SER A 550 10.66 16.94 -22.96
C SER A 550 11.65 18.10 -22.88
N VAL A 551 11.63 18.96 -23.88
CA VAL A 551 12.36 20.22 -23.87
C VAL A 551 11.36 21.36 -23.72
N PRO A 552 11.70 22.45 -23.00
CA PRO A 552 10.73 23.52 -22.74
C PRO A 552 10.34 24.23 -24.03
N ILE A 553 9.08 24.67 -24.10
CA ILE A 553 8.58 25.56 -25.15
C ILE A 553 8.17 26.86 -24.47
N THR A 554 8.82 27.96 -24.81
CA THR A 554 8.55 29.29 -24.28
C THR A 554 8.41 30.25 -25.45
N ILE A 555 7.23 30.85 -25.58
CA ILE A 555 6.98 31.93 -26.53
C ILE A 555 6.69 33.19 -25.72
N THR A 556 7.54 34.19 -25.87
CA THR A 556 7.34 35.52 -25.26
C THR A 556 6.81 36.46 -26.33
N VAL A 557 5.66 37.08 -26.08
CA VAL A 557 4.95 37.96 -27.01
C VAL A 557 4.97 39.38 -26.48
N ASN A 558 5.69 40.25 -27.19
CA ASN A 558 5.78 41.68 -26.88
C ASN A 558 5.24 42.52 -28.05
N ASP A 559 4.91 43.77 -27.80
CA ASP A 559 4.67 44.74 -28.87
C ASP A 559 5.95 45.43 -29.35
N THR A 560 5.83 46.35 -30.32
CA THR A 560 6.97 47.11 -30.85
C THR A 560 7.62 48.08 -29.85
N ALA A 561 6.95 48.39 -28.74
CA ALA A 561 7.50 49.18 -27.64
C ALA A 561 8.15 48.29 -26.56
N THR A 562 8.23 46.97 -26.80
CA THR A 562 8.73 45.94 -25.87
C THR A 562 7.83 45.68 -24.67
N ASP A 563 6.57 46.14 -24.71
CA ASP A 563 5.60 45.87 -23.66
C ASP A 563 5.02 44.45 -23.82
N PRO A 564 4.89 43.66 -22.74
CA PRO A 564 4.32 42.31 -22.81
C PRO A 564 2.85 42.33 -23.18
N ILE A 565 2.43 41.40 -24.04
CA ILE A 565 1.03 41.29 -24.47
C ILE A 565 0.36 40.12 -23.74
N GLU A 566 -0.51 40.43 -22.79
CA GLU A 566 -1.36 39.46 -22.08
C GLU A 566 -2.52 38.95 -22.95
N LEU A 567 -2.93 37.69 -22.76
CA LEU A 567 -4.05 37.02 -23.45
C LEU A 567 -3.89 36.97 -24.98
N ALA A 568 -2.66 36.90 -25.49
CA ALA A 568 -2.38 36.59 -26.88
C ALA A 568 -2.45 35.07 -27.09
N GLN A 569 -3.34 34.63 -27.96
CA GLN A 569 -3.47 33.21 -28.25
C GLN A 569 -2.28 32.74 -29.07
N THR A 570 -1.54 31.79 -28.50
CA THR A 570 -0.24 31.34 -28.98
C THR A 570 -0.27 29.83 -29.16
N ALA A 571 0.08 29.38 -30.36
CA ALA A 571 0.12 27.96 -30.69
C ALA A 571 1.40 27.55 -31.41
N VAL A 572 1.85 26.33 -31.16
CA VAL A 572 3.04 25.71 -31.77
C VAL A 572 2.64 24.36 -32.35
N PHE A 573 3.02 24.10 -33.59
CA PHE A 573 2.73 22.86 -34.30
C PHE A 573 3.99 22.30 -34.97
N LEU A 574 4.10 20.99 -35.08
CA LEU A 574 5.18 20.35 -35.84
C LEU A 574 5.01 20.58 -37.34
N THR A 575 6.12 20.82 -38.06
CA THR A 575 6.07 20.94 -39.52
C THR A 575 5.93 19.60 -40.24
N SER A 576 6.20 18.49 -39.56
CA SER A 576 6.17 17.14 -40.14
C SER A 576 4.75 16.65 -40.44
N ASP A 577 3.80 16.95 -39.56
CA ASP A 577 2.48 16.30 -39.52
C ASP A 577 1.36 17.21 -39.00
N ASP A 578 1.64 18.49 -38.73
CA ASP A 578 0.70 19.46 -38.13
C ASP A 578 0.22 19.09 -36.72
N SER A 579 0.92 18.21 -36.01
CA SER A 579 0.59 17.87 -34.61
C SER A 579 0.73 19.10 -33.70
N GLU A 580 -0.30 19.36 -32.88
CA GLU A 580 -0.33 20.47 -31.91
C GLU A 580 0.59 20.18 -30.71
N ILE A 581 1.49 21.11 -30.40
CA ILE A 581 2.44 21.03 -29.28
C ILE A 581 2.01 21.95 -28.13
N LEU A 582 1.56 23.16 -28.46
CA LEU A 582 1.11 24.19 -27.52
C LEU A 582 -0.06 24.93 -28.13
N ASN A 583 -1.08 25.26 -27.35
CA ASN A 583 -2.18 26.13 -27.74
C ASN A 583 -2.79 26.79 -26.50
N THR A 584 -2.21 27.92 -26.08
CA THR A 584 -2.60 28.61 -24.86
C THR A 584 -2.47 30.12 -25.01
N ASP A 585 -3.12 30.86 -24.12
CA ASP A 585 -3.01 32.30 -24.04
C ASP A 585 -1.76 32.71 -23.23
N THR A 586 -1.14 33.83 -23.60
CA THR A 586 -0.04 34.40 -22.81
C THR A 586 -0.53 34.93 -21.45
N ASN A 587 0.32 34.78 -20.43
CA ASN A 587 0.10 35.36 -19.10
C ASN A 587 0.39 36.88 -19.06
N ALA A 588 0.27 37.50 -17.89
CA ALA A 588 0.50 38.95 -17.69
C ALA A 588 1.91 39.44 -18.06
N SER A 589 2.89 38.53 -18.12
CA SER A 589 4.26 38.81 -18.57
C SER A 589 4.46 38.56 -20.06
N GLY A 590 3.39 38.31 -20.82
CA GLY A 590 3.45 38.03 -22.25
C GLY A 590 3.94 36.64 -22.60
N VAL A 591 3.98 35.70 -21.65
CA VAL A 591 4.58 34.37 -21.86
C VAL A 591 3.51 33.29 -22.02
N ALA A 592 3.63 32.50 -23.08
CA ALA A 592 2.97 31.22 -23.27
C ALA A 592 4.02 30.11 -23.18
N SER A 593 3.83 29.13 -22.29
CA SER A 593 4.83 28.09 -22.02
C SER A 593 4.24 26.69 -22.01
N GLY A 594 5.05 25.70 -22.40
CA GLY A 594 4.76 24.28 -22.38
C GLY A 594 6.04 23.44 -22.50
N SER A 595 5.92 22.21 -22.99
CA SER A 595 7.06 21.31 -23.20
C SER A 595 6.81 20.41 -24.40
N PHE A 596 7.86 19.95 -25.07
CA PHE A 596 7.78 19.04 -26.22
C PHE A 596 8.56 17.76 -25.95
N ALA A 597 7.87 16.62 -25.88
CA ALA A 597 8.42 15.30 -25.55
C ALA A 597 8.78 14.43 -26.77
N GLY A 598 8.68 14.97 -27.98
CA GLY A 598 9.03 14.24 -29.20
C GLY A 598 10.53 14.24 -29.49
N ALA A 599 10.90 13.58 -30.59
CA ALA A 599 12.29 13.55 -31.04
C ALA A 599 12.79 14.97 -31.35
N THR A 600 13.92 15.35 -30.77
CA THR A 600 14.56 16.64 -30.98
C THR A 600 15.94 16.48 -31.62
N PRO A 601 16.35 17.37 -32.55
CA PRO A 601 15.69 18.62 -32.90
C PRO A 601 14.44 18.40 -33.76
N ALA A 602 13.38 19.19 -33.53
CA ALA A 602 12.16 19.14 -34.31
C ALA A 602 11.84 20.49 -34.92
N ASP A 603 11.55 20.53 -36.22
CA ASP A 603 11.08 21.75 -36.88
C ASP A 603 9.60 21.97 -36.58
N CYS A 604 9.25 23.23 -36.32
CA CYS A 604 7.92 23.65 -35.91
C CYS A 604 7.54 25.01 -36.52
N TYR A 605 6.27 25.35 -36.42
CA TYR A 605 5.79 26.70 -36.69
C TYR A 605 4.95 27.23 -35.53
N VAL A 606 5.14 28.52 -35.24
CA VAL A 606 4.48 29.26 -34.16
C VAL A 606 3.49 30.24 -34.76
N ARG A 607 2.26 30.26 -34.23
CA ARG A 607 1.20 31.20 -34.59
C ARG A 607 0.77 31.99 -33.37
N VAL A 608 0.72 33.32 -33.50
CA VAL A 608 0.30 34.21 -32.42
C VAL A 608 -0.77 35.17 -32.95
N ARG A 609 -1.89 35.29 -32.22
CA ARG A 609 -2.99 36.21 -32.55
C ARG A 609 -3.54 36.93 -31.31
N LYS A 610 -3.86 38.21 -31.48
CA LYS A 610 -4.59 39.03 -30.49
C LYS A 610 -5.60 39.92 -31.20
N SER A 611 -6.85 39.50 -31.28
CA SER A 611 -7.92 40.21 -32.01
C SER A 611 -9.24 40.33 -31.25
N SER A 612 -9.27 39.95 -29.96
CA SER A 612 -10.47 39.97 -29.12
C SER A 612 -11.10 41.36 -29.03
N THR A 613 -12.42 41.42 -29.17
CA THR A 613 -13.21 42.66 -29.03
C THR A 613 -13.00 43.30 -27.67
N GLY A 614 -12.78 44.62 -27.62
CA GLY A 614 -12.55 45.37 -26.37
C GLY A 614 -11.08 45.51 -25.96
N TYR A 615 -10.14 44.95 -26.72
CA TYR A 615 -8.70 45.08 -26.49
C TYR A 615 -7.99 45.67 -27.72
N THR A 616 -6.76 46.17 -27.54
CA THR A 616 -5.86 46.49 -28.65
C THR A 616 -5.71 45.26 -29.55
N ARG A 617 -5.95 45.44 -30.85
CA ARG A 617 -5.75 44.36 -31.83
C ARG A 617 -4.37 44.48 -32.46
N TYR A 618 -3.81 43.32 -32.78
CA TYR A 618 -2.50 43.19 -33.38
C TYR A 618 -2.59 42.38 -34.67
N VAL A 619 -1.71 42.69 -35.61
CA VAL A 619 -1.54 41.89 -36.83
C VAL A 619 -1.03 40.51 -36.42
N PRO A 620 -1.73 39.41 -36.79
CA PRO A 620 -1.29 38.07 -36.42
C PRO A 620 0.04 37.71 -37.08
N LEU A 621 0.87 36.92 -36.37
CA LEU A 621 2.15 36.45 -36.86
C LEU A 621 2.15 34.92 -36.98
N SER A 622 2.78 34.42 -38.04
CA SER A 622 3.17 33.02 -38.19
C SER A 622 4.65 32.97 -38.56
N THR A 623 5.44 32.16 -37.86
CA THR A 623 6.88 31.99 -38.11
C THR A 623 7.30 30.54 -37.90
N THR A 624 8.38 30.10 -38.54
CA THR A 624 9.00 28.79 -38.30
C THR A 624 10.07 28.89 -37.21
N ALA A 625 10.31 27.80 -36.48
CA ALA A 625 11.38 27.68 -35.50
C ALA A 625 11.80 26.20 -35.36
N THR A 626 12.86 25.94 -34.58
CA THR A 626 13.32 24.59 -34.26
C THR A 626 13.32 24.40 -32.76
N ILE A 627 12.76 23.29 -32.31
CA ILE A 627 12.79 22.83 -30.93
C ILE A 627 14.10 22.08 -30.73
N ALA A 628 15.06 22.68 -30.01
CA ALA A 628 16.41 22.14 -29.87
C ALA A 628 16.50 21.02 -28.80
N SER A 629 17.43 20.07 -28.98
CA SER A 629 17.49 18.84 -28.16
C SER A 629 17.83 19.00 -26.69
N SER A 630 18.43 20.12 -26.30
CA SER A 630 18.85 20.36 -24.91
C SER A 630 18.23 21.60 -24.29
N THR A 631 17.81 22.56 -25.10
CA THR A 631 17.26 23.86 -24.63
C THR A 631 15.80 24.07 -25.02
N GLY A 632 15.24 23.24 -25.89
CA GLY A 632 13.89 23.40 -26.40
C GLY A 632 13.72 24.59 -27.31
N LEU A 633 12.54 25.20 -27.27
CA LEU A 633 12.19 26.40 -28.02
C LEU A 633 12.05 27.56 -27.05
N ASP A 634 12.89 28.58 -27.20
CA ASP A 634 12.68 29.90 -26.60
C ASP A 634 12.63 30.93 -27.72
N LEU A 635 11.43 31.48 -27.97
CA LEU A 635 11.19 32.39 -29.09
C LEU A 635 10.55 33.69 -28.61
N GLN A 636 11.19 34.80 -28.98
CA GLN A 636 10.63 36.14 -28.84
C GLN A 636 9.83 36.52 -30.09
N VAL A 637 8.55 36.84 -29.90
CA VAL A 637 7.62 37.28 -30.94
C VAL A 637 7.25 38.75 -30.70
N THR A 638 7.44 39.59 -31.70
CA THR A 638 7.00 40.99 -31.67
C THR A 638 5.78 41.19 -32.57
N LEU A 639 4.65 41.59 -31.98
CA LEU A 639 3.45 41.94 -32.73
C LEU A 639 3.36 43.45 -32.98
N ARG A 640 2.79 43.83 -34.12
CA ARG A 640 2.48 45.22 -34.47
C ARG A 640 1.00 45.50 -34.23
N ILE A 641 0.70 46.67 -33.65
CA ILE A 641 -0.68 47.15 -33.53
C ILE A 641 -1.30 47.22 -34.92
N ASP A 642 -2.50 46.68 -35.07
CA ASP A 642 -3.26 46.80 -36.30
C ASP A 642 -3.91 48.19 -36.36
N SER A 643 -3.38 49.06 -37.23
CA SER A 643 -3.86 50.43 -37.41
C SER A 643 -5.18 50.52 -38.20
N ASN A 644 -5.73 49.40 -38.68
CA ASN A 644 -7.03 49.34 -39.36
C ASN A 644 -8.19 49.01 -38.39
N THR A 645 -7.99 49.27 -37.09
CA THR A 645 -8.95 48.95 -36.02
C THR A 645 -10.09 49.94 -35.87
#